data_AF-A0A936KSR0-F1
#
_entry.id   AF-A0A936KSR0-F1
#
_cell.length_a   1.000
_cell.length_b   1.000
_cell.length_c   1.000
_cell.angle_alpha   90.00
_cell.angle_beta   90.00
_cell.angle_gamma   90.00
#
_symmetry.space_group_name_H-M   'P 1'
#
loop_
_entity.id
_entity.type
_entity.pdbx_description
1 polymer ?
#
loop_
_entity_poly.entity_id
_entity_poly.type
_entity_poly.pdbx_seq_one_letter_code
_entity_poly.pdbx_strand_id
1 'polypeptide(L)'
;MPTSPITHETSLKNRPVLRGVLLGVWGVVIIYTVVVLGAVLSPQFSSLKNSNFAQMILGIPTLLQLSIDYGVDLLLIFGFSVIGGMLIVRRSDDWFAIFTSLFLIVFGVRVTNLANTIALTPGYEMSGGLILALGDIGVVLFSMLFPDGKFVPRWFKFVAPLLIATMLGIYIFPNSPFFWDVMGRSAYLWVTTIWYVTGIAASIYRYARHSTLAQRQQIRWAFIGTMGPFSWFLIFQLLQVFIPAFLGSSLSAAGFQIVARLAGIPLFLMLPLFITISIARSKLFDIDLLINRSLVYGILTLGLALTFALEFLLVSVIFKEIHQGDQSFLVAVVFSVLAGAFFQPMRKKLQRFVDRFFYHIQIDYQKTPAELRAEAATNVEGITFSSYHNLQLIGRGGMAEVYRATNSMRRREVAIKVLHAALAGDEQFQKRFVREAEVVSGLDHPNIVRVTDFGQEHGTYYIVMELLSGPDLNHLLKQEKQISLPRTVGLLRGVADALDYAHQRGLVHRDIKPSNVMLDSSQTPPRAVLTDFGIAKISDAHTRITNTGILGTFDYMSPEQIQASAKVDGRADIYALGVMTYQMLTGSLPFERPNTGAVLLAHLNAPPPDAREITRDLPRRAAYAIQQAMAKDPDDRFATAGEFISVLENI
;
A
#
# COMPACT_ATOMS: atom_id res chain seq x y z
N MET A 1 -17.92 4.78 15.23
CA MET A 1 -18.63 4.39 13.98
C MET A 1 -18.61 2.88 13.94
N PRO A 2 -19.70 2.20 13.58
CA PRO A 2 -19.75 0.75 13.67
C PRO A 2 -18.72 0.13 12.72
N THR A 3 -18.12 -0.95 13.19
CA THR A 3 -17.14 -1.80 12.53
C THR A 3 -17.49 -2.08 11.06
N SER A 4 -16.47 -2.10 10.20
CA SER A 4 -16.58 -2.45 8.78
C SER A 4 -17.45 -3.71 8.57
N PRO A 5 -18.51 -3.68 7.74
CA PRO A 5 -19.57 -4.70 7.77
C PRO A 5 -19.31 -5.98 6.95
N ILE A 6 -18.06 -6.37 6.69
CA ILE A 6 -17.77 -7.62 5.94
C ILE A 6 -16.54 -8.28 6.57
N THR A 7 -16.66 -9.38 7.33
CA THR A 7 -16.36 -10.75 6.86
C THR A 7 -16.79 -11.84 7.86
N HIS A 8 -17.81 -11.63 8.70
CA HIS A 8 -18.22 -12.68 9.65
C HIS A 8 -18.73 -13.97 8.97
N GLU A 9 -19.25 -13.88 7.75
CA GLU A 9 -19.85 -15.02 7.04
C GLU A 9 -18.90 -15.80 6.13
N THR A 10 -17.87 -15.16 5.56
CA THR A 10 -16.85 -15.83 4.73
C THR A 10 -15.65 -16.31 5.53
N SER A 11 -15.52 -15.85 6.78
CA SER A 11 -14.43 -16.25 7.66
C SER A 11 -14.48 -17.74 8.01
N LEU A 12 -13.32 -18.36 7.91
CA LEU A 12 -13.03 -19.73 8.31
C LEU A 12 -12.32 -19.80 9.68
N LYS A 13 -12.15 -18.68 10.40
CA LYS A 13 -11.47 -18.65 11.71
C LYS A 13 -12.07 -19.65 12.70
N ASN A 14 -13.39 -19.83 12.66
CA ASN A 14 -14.12 -20.76 13.53
C ASN A 14 -14.45 -22.10 12.86
N ARG A 15 -13.87 -22.40 11.68
CA ARG A 15 -14.14 -23.62 10.90
C ARG A 15 -12.83 -24.26 10.39
N PRO A 16 -11.95 -24.74 11.28
CA PRO A 16 -10.61 -25.21 10.91
C PRO A 16 -10.64 -26.43 9.98
N VAL A 17 -11.61 -27.35 10.16
CA VAL A 17 -11.77 -28.53 9.29
C VAL A 17 -12.11 -28.11 7.86
N LEU A 18 -13.10 -27.22 7.69
CA LEU A 18 -13.49 -26.72 6.38
C LEU A 18 -12.34 -25.96 5.71
N ARG A 19 -11.57 -25.18 6.49
CA ARG A 19 -10.34 -24.52 6.01
C ARG A 19 -9.32 -25.53 5.49
N GLY A 20 -9.05 -26.59 6.25
CA GLY A 20 -8.14 -27.66 5.84
C GLY A 20 -8.58 -28.34 4.55
N VAL A 21 -9.87 -28.66 4.43
CA VAL A 21 -10.44 -29.27 3.21
C VAL A 21 -10.30 -28.33 2.00
N LEU A 22 -10.66 -27.05 2.15
CA LEU A 22 -10.56 -26.08 1.06
C LEU A 22 -9.12 -25.84 0.61
N LEU A 23 -8.16 -25.78 1.54
CA LEU A 23 -6.75 -25.69 1.21
C LEU A 23 -6.22 -26.98 0.57
N GLY A 24 -6.71 -28.14 0.99
CA GLY A 24 -6.40 -29.42 0.35
C GLY A 24 -6.90 -29.49 -1.09
N VAL A 25 -8.15 -29.11 -1.34
CA VAL A 25 -8.72 -29.01 -2.69
C VAL A 25 -7.94 -28.01 -3.54
N TRP A 26 -7.65 -26.83 -2.99
CA TRP A 26 -6.81 -25.84 -3.66
C TRP A 26 -5.45 -26.43 -4.06
N GLY A 27 -4.76 -27.08 -3.12
CA GLY A 27 -3.45 -27.70 -3.36
C GLY A 27 -3.49 -28.77 -4.45
N VAL A 28 -4.49 -29.66 -4.40
CA VAL A 28 -4.68 -30.71 -5.41
C VAL A 28 -4.88 -30.12 -6.80
N VAL A 29 -5.76 -29.11 -6.95
CA VAL A 29 -6.03 -28.51 -8.27
C VAL A 29 -4.81 -27.77 -8.80
N ILE A 30 -4.08 -27.03 -7.95
CA ILE A 30 -2.87 -26.31 -8.39
C ILE A 30 -1.76 -27.29 -8.79
N ILE A 31 -1.49 -28.31 -7.97
CA ILE A 31 -0.50 -29.36 -8.29
C ILE A 31 -0.89 -30.04 -9.59
N TYR A 32 -2.16 -30.40 -9.76
CA TYR A 32 -2.67 -30.98 -10.99
C TYR A 32 -2.42 -30.11 -12.21
N THR A 33 -2.78 -28.82 -12.15
CA THR A 33 -2.55 -27.87 -13.25
C THR A 33 -1.06 -27.76 -13.59
N VAL A 34 -0.18 -27.65 -12.59
CA VAL A 34 1.27 -27.55 -12.80
C VAL A 34 1.86 -28.83 -13.39
N VAL A 35 1.46 -30.00 -12.89
CA VAL A 35 1.94 -31.30 -13.39
C VAL A 35 1.51 -31.52 -14.83
N VAL A 36 0.24 -31.25 -15.16
CA VAL A 36 -0.28 -31.38 -16.53
C VAL A 36 0.43 -30.43 -17.49
N LEU A 37 0.65 -29.17 -17.08
CA LEU A 37 1.45 -28.22 -17.86
C LEU A 37 2.87 -28.72 -18.09
N GLY A 38 3.55 -29.19 -17.04
CA GLY A 38 4.91 -29.72 -17.13
C GLY A 38 5.03 -30.95 -18.02
N ALA A 39 4.05 -31.86 -17.96
CA ALA A 39 4.02 -33.09 -18.74
C ALA A 39 3.84 -32.85 -20.25
N VAL A 40 3.09 -31.81 -20.63
CA VAL A 40 2.89 -31.45 -22.06
C VAL A 40 4.00 -30.55 -22.59
N LEU A 41 4.53 -29.64 -21.76
CA LEU A 41 5.61 -28.74 -22.15
C LEU A 41 6.96 -29.45 -22.28
N SER A 42 7.26 -30.43 -21.41
CA SER A 42 8.56 -31.10 -21.38
C SER A 42 8.93 -31.82 -22.71
N PRO A 43 8.02 -32.59 -23.35
CA PRO A 43 8.28 -33.21 -24.65
C PRO A 43 8.39 -32.19 -25.80
N GLN A 44 7.62 -31.10 -25.77
CA GLN A 44 7.68 -30.06 -26.80
C GLN A 44 9.00 -29.27 -26.73
N PHE A 45 9.50 -29.02 -25.51
CA PHE A 45 10.81 -28.41 -25.30
C PHE A 45 11.96 -29.33 -25.70
N SER A 46 11.83 -30.65 -25.48
CA SER A 46 12.84 -31.62 -25.89
C SER A 46 12.83 -31.88 -27.39
N SER A 47 11.67 -31.84 -28.06
CA SER A 47 11.60 -31.92 -29.52
C SER A 47 12.16 -30.68 -30.20
N LEU A 48 11.93 -29.47 -29.65
CA LEU A 48 12.58 -28.22 -30.09
C LEU A 48 14.10 -28.27 -29.99
N LYS A 49 14.63 -29.00 -29.00
CA LYS A 49 16.07 -29.21 -28.79
C LYS A 49 16.68 -30.24 -29.74
N ASN A 50 15.88 -31.20 -30.23
CA ASN A 50 16.34 -32.35 -31.03
C ASN A 50 16.02 -32.25 -32.54
N SER A 51 15.21 -31.29 -32.98
CA SER A 51 14.97 -31.06 -34.41
C SER A 51 16.24 -30.52 -35.09
N ASN A 52 16.59 -31.07 -36.26
CA ASN A 52 17.65 -30.52 -37.12
C ASN A 52 17.33 -29.05 -37.39
N PHE A 53 18.09 -28.15 -36.75
CA PHE A 53 17.90 -26.70 -36.80
C PHE A 53 17.81 -26.20 -38.26
N ALA A 54 18.44 -26.91 -39.21
CA ALA A 54 18.44 -26.65 -40.64
C ALA A 54 17.17 -27.03 -41.42
N GLN A 55 16.39 -28.04 -41.01
CA GLN A 55 15.13 -28.40 -41.69
C GLN A 55 13.96 -27.49 -41.27
N MET A 56 14.10 -26.78 -40.15
CA MET A 56 13.15 -25.77 -39.68
C MET A 56 13.32 -24.41 -40.41
N ILE A 57 14.46 -24.20 -41.09
CA ILE A 57 14.87 -22.95 -41.79
C ILE A 57 13.96 -22.61 -42.99
N LEU A 58 13.18 -23.56 -43.52
CA LEU A 58 12.21 -23.27 -44.58
C LEU A 58 10.84 -22.75 -44.07
N GLY A 59 10.64 -22.62 -42.75
CA GLY A 59 9.34 -22.32 -42.12
C GLY A 59 9.31 -21.09 -41.18
N ILE A 60 10.11 -20.07 -41.48
CA ILE A 60 10.44 -18.86 -40.69
C ILE A 60 9.29 -18.19 -39.90
N PRO A 61 8.02 -18.12 -40.37
CA PRO A 61 6.92 -17.54 -39.58
C PRO A 61 6.59 -18.31 -38.28
N THR A 62 6.85 -19.61 -38.22
CA THR A 62 6.37 -20.47 -37.13
C THR A 62 7.17 -20.35 -35.84
N LEU A 63 8.49 -20.16 -35.92
CA LEU A 63 9.35 -20.11 -34.71
C LEU A 63 9.21 -18.77 -33.97
N LEU A 64 9.06 -17.68 -34.72
CA LEU A 64 8.74 -16.36 -34.18
C LEU A 64 7.36 -16.36 -33.50
N GLN A 65 6.36 -16.93 -34.17
CA GLN A 65 5.01 -17.06 -33.65
C GLN A 65 4.96 -17.92 -32.39
N LEU A 66 5.66 -19.06 -32.37
CA LEU A 66 5.79 -19.92 -31.18
C LEU A 66 6.44 -19.18 -30.00
N SER A 67 7.50 -18.41 -30.26
CA SER A 67 8.20 -17.65 -29.22
C SER A 67 7.31 -16.56 -28.62
N ILE A 68 6.55 -15.86 -29.45
CA ILE A 68 5.55 -14.88 -29.00
C ILE A 68 4.46 -15.56 -28.18
N ASP A 69 3.92 -16.68 -28.66
CA ASP A 69 2.84 -17.41 -27.99
C ASP A 69 3.26 -17.88 -26.59
N TYR A 70 4.42 -18.54 -26.45
CA TYR A 70 4.91 -18.96 -25.13
C TYR A 70 5.28 -17.78 -24.23
N GLY A 71 5.84 -16.71 -24.78
CA GLY A 71 6.18 -15.52 -24.01
C GLY A 71 4.95 -14.81 -23.42
N VAL A 72 3.93 -14.62 -24.24
CA VAL A 72 2.63 -14.10 -23.83
C VAL A 72 2.01 -15.00 -22.76
N ASP A 73 2.01 -16.32 -23.00
CA ASP A 73 1.43 -17.30 -22.08
C ASP A 73 2.11 -17.29 -20.70
N LEU A 74 3.44 -17.22 -20.65
CA LEU A 74 4.20 -17.12 -19.40
C LEU A 74 3.89 -15.82 -18.63
N LEU A 75 3.80 -14.68 -19.32
CA LEU A 75 3.48 -13.40 -18.71
C LEU A 75 2.07 -13.39 -18.11
N LEU A 76 1.09 -13.97 -18.82
CA LEU A 76 -0.28 -14.12 -18.34
C LEU A 76 -0.34 -15.03 -17.11
N ILE A 77 0.23 -16.23 -17.19
CA ILE A 77 0.28 -17.16 -16.05
C ILE A 77 0.93 -16.50 -14.84
N PHE A 78 2.06 -15.81 -15.04
CA PHE A 78 2.76 -15.11 -13.96
C PHE A 78 1.88 -14.03 -13.32
N GLY A 79 1.30 -13.13 -14.12
CA GLY A 79 0.49 -12.02 -13.60
C GLY A 79 -0.72 -12.47 -12.78
N PHE A 80 -1.41 -13.52 -13.24
CA PHE A 80 -2.52 -14.12 -12.50
C PHE A 80 -2.07 -14.89 -11.25
N SER A 81 -1.00 -15.68 -11.36
CA SER A 81 -0.52 -16.54 -10.27
C SER A 81 0.06 -15.77 -9.10
N VAL A 82 0.71 -14.63 -9.37
CA VAL A 82 1.20 -13.73 -8.32
C VAL A 82 0.07 -13.28 -7.39
N ILE A 83 -1.04 -12.81 -7.98
CA ILE A 83 -2.15 -12.26 -7.19
C ILE A 83 -2.94 -13.39 -6.52
N GLY A 84 -3.14 -14.50 -7.22
CA GLY A 84 -3.72 -15.71 -6.64
C GLY A 84 -2.91 -16.24 -5.44
N GLY A 85 -1.58 -16.34 -5.58
CA GLY A 85 -0.69 -16.78 -4.50
C GLY A 85 -0.70 -15.83 -3.30
N MET A 86 -0.69 -14.52 -3.56
CA MET A 86 -0.76 -13.50 -2.52
C MET A 86 -2.03 -13.60 -1.66
N LEU A 87 -3.19 -13.89 -2.28
CA LEU A 87 -4.46 -14.09 -1.56
C LEU A 87 -4.39 -15.25 -0.56
N ILE A 88 -3.74 -16.36 -0.93
CA ILE A 88 -3.58 -17.51 -0.03
C ILE A 88 -2.64 -17.21 1.13
N VAL A 89 -1.50 -16.56 0.84
CA VAL A 89 -0.51 -16.22 1.88
C VAL A 89 -1.12 -15.27 2.90
N ARG A 90 -1.94 -14.31 2.47
CA ARG A 90 -2.47 -13.24 3.33
C ARG A 90 -3.82 -13.54 3.95
N ARG A 91 -4.65 -14.38 3.32
CA ARG A 91 -6.06 -14.52 3.68
C ARG A 91 -6.61 -15.93 3.51
N SER A 92 -5.78 -16.95 3.80
CA SER A 92 -6.20 -18.37 3.83
C SER A 92 -7.24 -18.70 4.91
N ASP A 93 -7.65 -17.75 5.73
CA ASP A 93 -8.74 -17.86 6.71
C ASP A 93 -10.09 -17.36 6.16
N ASP A 94 -10.22 -17.10 4.86
CA ASP A 94 -11.49 -16.77 4.17
C ASP A 94 -11.70 -17.72 2.98
N TRP A 95 -12.88 -18.35 2.90
CA TRP A 95 -13.16 -19.30 1.81
C TRP A 95 -13.26 -18.62 0.44
N PHE A 96 -13.78 -17.39 0.39
CA PHE A 96 -13.94 -16.64 -0.85
C PHE A 96 -12.59 -16.13 -1.36
N ALA A 97 -11.65 -15.83 -0.46
CA ALA A 97 -10.26 -15.55 -0.83
C ALA A 97 -9.54 -16.79 -1.41
N ILE A 98 -9.74 -17.97 -0.80
CA ILE A 98 -9.23 -19.25 -1.34
C ILE A 98 -9.82 -19.53 -2.72
N PHE A 99 -11.14 -19.37 -2.89
CA PHE A 99 -11.81 -19.51 -4.18
C PHE A 99 -11.27 -18.53 -5.23
N THR A 100 -11.15 -17.25 -4.87
CA THR A 100 -10.64 -16.21 -5.78
C THR A 100 -9.20 -16.49 -6.20
N SER A 101 -8.37 -16.99 -5.28
CA SER A 101 -7.02 -17.45 -5.60
C SER A 101 -7.01 -18.58 -6.62
N LEU A 102 -7.79 -19.64 -6.36
CA LEU A 102 -7.89 -20.79 -7.25
C LEU A 102 -8.35 -20.37 -8.64
N PHE A 103 -9.41 -19.57 -8.69
CA PHE A 103 -9.95 -18.97 -9.90
C PHE A 103 -8.87 -18.23 -10.67
N LEU A 104 -8.14 -17.30 -10.04
CA LEU A 104 -7.14 -16.49 -10.73
C LEU A 104 -6.05 -17.36 -11.34
N ILE A 105 -5.52 -18.35 -10.61
CA ILE A 105 -4.43 -19.19 -11.11
C ILE A 105 -4.91 -20.05 -12.30
N VAL A 106 -6.06 -20.72 -12.16
CA VAL A 106 -6.60 -21.59 -13.21
C VAL A 106 -7.06 -20.78 -14.42
N PHE A 107 -7.70 -19.63 -14.21
CA PHE A 107 -8.09 -18.74 -15.29
C PHE A 107 -6.88 -18.13 -16.01
N GLY A 108 -5.80 -17.85 -15.28
CA GLY A 108 -4.52 -17.43 -15.85
C GLY A 108 -3.96 -18.44 -16.85
N VAL A 109 -4.10 -19.74 -16.58
CA VAL A 109 -3.75 -20.81 -17.52
C VAL A 109 -4.79 -20.92 -18.64
N ARG A 110 -6.09 -20.79 -18.34
CA ARG A 110 -7.19 -20.86 -19.32
C ARG A 110 -7.05 -19.87 -20.48
N VAL A 111 -6.59 -18.65 -20.20
CA VAL A 111 -6.46 -17.58 -21.21
C VAL A 111 -5.23 -17.75 -22.10
N THR A 112 -4.33 -18.67 -21.77
CA THR A 112 -3.17 -19.04 -22.59
C THR A 112 -3.52 -19.99 -23.74
N ASN A 113 -2.62 -20.17 -24.70
CA ASN A 113 -2.74 -21.24 -25.68
C ASN A 113 -2.49 -22.63 -25.06
N LEU A 114 -1.69 -22.70 -23.99
CA LEU A 114 -1.30 -23.95 -23.34
C LEU A 114 -2.47 -24.84 -22.96
N ALA A 115 -3.53 -24.28 -22.38
CA ALA A 115 -4.69 -25.07 -21.96
C ALA A 115 -5.40 -25.75 -23.15
N ASN A 116 -5.50 -25.05 -24.29
CA ASN A 116 -6.06 -25.61 -25.52
C ASN A 116 -5.12 -26.67 -26.11
N THR A 117 -3.82 -26.41 -26.12
CA THR A 117 -2.81 -27.39 -26.58
C THR A 117 -2.84 -28.67 -25.77
N ILE A 118 -2.98 -28.59 -24.44
CA ILE A 118 -3.13 -29.75 -23.56
C ILE A 118 -4.40 -30.51 -23.92
N ALA A 119 -5.53 -29.82 -24.07
CA ALA A 119 -6.82 -30.45 -24.39
C ALA A 119 -6.84 -31.15 -25.75
N LEU A 120 -5.95 -30.76 -26.67
CA LEU A 120 -5.79 -31.38 -27.99
C LEU A 120 -4.69 -32.46 -28.01
N THR A 121 -3.92 -32.62 -26.94
CA THR A 121 -2.86 -33.63 -26.87
C THR A 121 -3.46 -35.01 -26.54
N PRO A 122 -3.18 -36.05 -27.34
CA PRO A 122 -3.65 -37.41 -27.06
C PRO A 122 -3.27 -37.89 -25.65
N GLY A 123 -4.26 -38.40 -24.91
CA GLY A 123 -4.10 -38.86 -23.52
C GLY A 123 -4.19 -37.75 -22.45
N TYR A 124 -4.26 -36.48 -22.84
CA TYR A 124 -4.43 -35.34 -21.95
C TYR A 124 -5.72 -34.56 -22.19
N GLU A 125 -6.62 -35.06 -23.05
CA GLU A 125 -7.83 -34.37 -23.49
C GLU A 125 -8.74 -34.03 -22.30
N MET A 126 -9.00 -35.03 -21.45
CA MET A 126 -9.76 -34.85 -20.21
C MET A 126 -9.07 -33.84 -19.27
N SER A 127 -7.74 -33.86 -19.24
CA SER A 127 -6.97 -33.01 -18.33
C SER A 127 -6.97 -31.55 -18.75
N GLY A 128 -6.75 -31.29 -20.04
CA GLY A 128 -6.88 -29.95 -20.61
C GLY A 128 -8.32 -29.46 -20.53
N GLY A 129 -9.29 -30.33 -20.84
CA GLY A 129 -10.71 -30.03 -20.71
C GLY A 129 -11.12 -29.59 -19.30
N LEU A 130 -10.59 -30.26 -18.27
CA LEU A 130 -10.87 -29.88 -16.88
C LEU A 130 -10.31 -28.50 -16.53
N ILE A 131 -9.07 -28.18 -16.96
CA ILE A 131 -8.47 -26.85 -16.77
C ILE A 131 -9.31 -25.79 -17.49
N LEU A 132 -9.75 -26.09 -18.72
CA LEU A 132 -10.57 -25.17 -19.50
C LEU A 132 -11.90 -24.88 -18.79
N ALA A 133 -12.61 -25.92 -18.36
CA ALA A 133 -13.87 -25.81 -17.64
C ALA A 133 -13.73 -25.02 -16.34
N LEU A 134 -12.74 -25.35 -15.51
CA LEU A 134 -12.54 -24.70 -14.21
C LEU A 134 -12.23 -23.21 -14.36
N GLY A 135 -11.52 -22.80 -15.42
CA GLY A 135 -11.28 -21.40 -15.73
C GLY A 135 -12.57 -20.64 -16.05
N ASP A 136 -13.36 -21.14 -17.00
CA ASP A 136 -14.60 -20.48 -17.44
C ASP A 136 -15.69 -20.51 -16.36
N ILE A 137 -15.80 -21.61 -15.61
CA ILE A 137 -16.66 -21.66 -14.42
C ILE A 137 -16.22 -20.62 -13.40
N GLY A 138 -14.91 -20.51 -13.16
CA GLY A 138 -14.32 -19.60 -12.18
C GLY A 138 -14.70 -18.14 -12.42
N VAL A 139 -14.57 -17.64 -13.66
CA VAL A 139 -14.88 -16.23 -13.98
C VAL A 139 -16.37 -15.89 -13.87
N VAL A 140 -17.24 -16.83 -14.26
CA VAL A 140 -18.70 -16.65 -14.17
C VAL A 140 -19.14 -16.67 -12.70
N LEU A 141 -18.68 -17.66 -11.93
CA LEU A 141 -18.99 -17.75 -10.50
C LEU A 141 -18.40 -16.57 -9.73
N PHE A 142 -17.18 -16.13 -10.05
CA PHE A 142 -16.59 -14.93 -9.47
C PHE A 142 -17.49 -13.72 -9.71
N SER A 143 -17.95 -13.49 -10.94
CA SER A 143 -18.85 -12.38 -11.27
C SER A 143 -20.19 -12.44 -10.53
N MET A 144 -20.68 -13.65 -10.23
CA MET A 144 -21.93 -13.85 -9.48
C MET A 144 -21.76 -13.68 -7.97
N LEU A 145 -20.63 -14.12 -7.42
CA LEU A 145 -20.35 -14.20 -5.99
C LEU A 145 -19.70 -12.93 -5.43
N PHE A 146 -18.95 -12.19 -6.26
CA PHE A 146 -18.21 -11.02 -5.84
C PHE A 146 -19.13 -9.87 -5.39
N PRO A 147 -18.77 -9.09 -4.35
CA PRO A 147 -17.52 -9.15 -3.57
C PRO A 147 -17.57 -9.99 -2.28
N ASP A 148 -18.75 -10.50 -1.90
CA ASP A 148 -19.01 -11.01 -0.55
C ASP A 148 -19.28 -12.53 -0.49
N GLY A 149 -19.11 -13.24 -1.61
CA GLY A 149 -19.29 -14.68 -1.69
C GLY A 149 -20.75 -15.16 -1.69
N LYS A 150 -21.73 -14.26 -1.83
CA LYS A 150 -23.16 -14.61 -1.83
C LYS A 150 -23.71 -14.67 -3.24
N PHE A 151 -24.79 -15.39 -3.49
CA PHE A 151 -25.53 -15.26 -4.75
C PHE A 151 -26.57 -14.13 -4.66
N VAL A 152 -26.50 -13.18 -5.60
CA VAL A 152 -27.48 -12.10 -5.72
C VAL A 152 -27.91 -11.95 -7.19
N PRO A 153 -29.20 -12.17 -7.53
CA PRO A 153 -30.27 -12.63 -6.64
C PRO A 153 -30.06 -14.04 -6.08
N ARG A 154 -30.70 -14.35 -4.94
CA ARG A 154 -30.52 -15.63 -4.22
C ARG A 154 -30.87 -16.87 -5.04
N TRP A 155 -31.71 -16.76 -6.07
CA TRP A 155 -32.09 -17.89 -6.91
C TRP A 155 -30.95 -18.37 -7.82
N PHE A 156 -29.90 -17.57 -8.04
CA PHE A 156 -28.72 -18.03 -8.80
C PHE A 156 -28.02 -19.24 -8.18
N LYS A 157 -28.20 -19.50 -6.87
CA LYS A 157 -27.69 -20.71 -6.22
C LYS A 157 -28.25 -22.00 -6.82
N PHE A 158 -29.42 -21.94 -7.46
CA PHE A 158 -30.04 -23.09 -8.15
C PHE A 158 -29.61 -23.19 -9.62
N VAL A 159 -29.17 -22.09 -10.23
CA VAL A 159 -28.67 -22.07 -11.61
C VAL A 159 -27.18 -22.36 -11.69
N ALA A 160 -26.39 -21.97 -10.68
CA ALA A 160 -24.96 -22.21 -10.64
C ALA A 160 -24.56 -23.70 -10.81
N PRO A 161 -25.24 -24.69 -10.19
CA PRO A 161 -24.94 -26.10 -10.44
C PRO A 161 -25.20 -26.53 -11.88
N LEU A 162 -26.26 -26.01 -12.51
CA LEU A 162 -26.58 -26.29 -13.91
C LEU A 162 -25.51 -25.70 -14.83
N LEU A 163 -25.04 -24.48 -14.55
CA LEU A 163 -23.90 -23.87 -15.25
C LEU A 163 -22.65 -24.73 -15.05
N ILE A 164 -22.29 -25.11 -13.83
CA ILE A 164 -21.11 -25.96 -13.61
C ILE A 164 -21.20 -27.27 -14.41
N ALA A 165 -22.34 -27.97 -14.34
CA ALA A 165 -22.55 -29.23 -15.04
C ALA A 165 -22.46 -29.10 -16.57
N THR A 166 -23.05 -28.04 -17.13
CA THR A 166 -23.04 -27.82 -18.57
C THR A 166 -21.64 -27.47 -19.09
N MET A 167 -20.80 -26.79 -18.31
CA MET A 167 -19.45 -26.41 -18.75
C MET A 167 -18.48 -27.58 -18.63
N LEU A 168 -18.62 -28.37 -17.56
CA LEU A 168 -17.92 -29.65 -17.46
C LEU A 168 -18.32 -30.56 -18.62
N GLY A 169 -19.61 -30.59 -18.98
CA GLY A 169 -20.13 -31.33 -20.14
C GLY A 169 -19.42 -30.97 -21.45
N ILE A 170 -19.26 -29.68 -21.72
CA ILE A 170 -18.64 -29.15 -22.95
C ILE A 170 -17.17 -29.56 -23.07
N TYR A 171 -16.40 -29.43 -21.98
CA TYR A 171 -14.94 -29.60 -22.05
C TYR A 171 -14.44 -31.00 -21.69
N ILE A 172 -15.12 -31.74 -20.80
CA ILE A 172 -14.64 -33.05 -20.31
C ILE A 172 -15.06 -34.19 -21.24
N PHE A 173 -16.14 -34.02 -22.01
CA PHE A 173 -16.63 -35.05 -22.93
C PHE A 173 -16.51 -34.61 -24.40
N PRO A 174 -15.28 -34.42 -24.92
CA PRO A 174 -15.03 -33.91 -26.27
C PRO A 174 -15.58 -34.80 -27.40
N ASN A 175 -15.97 -36.03 -27.11
CA ASN A 175 -16.60 -36.97 -28.06
C ASN A 175 -18.03 -37.37 -27.67
N SER A 176 -18.69 -36.63 -26.76
CA SER A 176 -20.10 -36.91 -26.49
C SER A 176 -20.95 -36.46 -27.69
N PRO A 177 -21.79 -37.36 -28.26
CA PRO A 177 -22.63 -37.02 -29.41
C PRO A 177 -23.63 -35.90 -29.10
N PHE A 178 -23.87 -35.62 -27.81
CA PHE A 178 -24.75 -34.55 -27.37
C PHE A 178 -24.18 -33.13 -27.55
N PHE A 179 -22.85 -32.94 -27.50
CA PHE A 179 -22.26 -31.59 -27.47
C PHE A 179 -21.55 -31.17 -28.76
N TRP A 180 -20.68 -31.97 -29.36
CA TRP A 180 -19.83 -31.49 -30.48
C TRP A 180 -20.48 -31.61 -31.87
N ASP A 181 -21.12 -32.74 -32.16
CA ASP A 181 -21.85 -32.94 -33.43
C ASP A 181 -23.11 -32.04 -33.54
N VAL A 182 -23.67 -31.61 -32.40
CA VAL A 182 -24.90 -30.78 -32.35
C VAL A 182 -24.60 -29.28 -32.24
N MET A 183 -23.56 -28.86 -31.50
CA MET A 183 -23.31 -27.43 -31.27
C MET A 183 -22.59 -26.74 -32.43
N GLY A 184 -21.62 -27.39 -33.06
CA GLY A 184 -20.67 -26.71 -33.93
C GLY A 184 -19.95 -25.54 -33.23
N ARG A 185 -19.03 -24.87 -33.95
CA ARG A 185 -18.25 -23.74 -33.40
C ARG A 185 -19.16 -22.56 -32.99
N SER A 186 -20.29 -22.40 -33.66
CA SER A 186 -21.26 -21.33 -33.41
C SER A 186 -22.02 -21.50 -32.10
N ALA A 187 -22.58 -22.68 -31.78
CA ALA A 187 -23.33 -22.82 -30.54
C ALA A 187 -22.42 -22.86 -29.30
N TYR A 188 -21.17 -23.34 -29.41
CA TYR A 188 -20.16 -23.15 -28.36
C TYR A 188 -19.95 -21.66 -28.01
N LEU A 189 -19.82 -20.80 -29.03
CA LEU A 189 -19.68 -19.36 -28.84
C LEU A 189 -20.94 -18.74 -28.22
N TRP A 190 -22.13 -19.19 -28.61
CA TRP A 190 -23.39 -18.73 -28.01
C TRP A 190 -23.51 -19.13 -26.54
N VAL A 191 -23.23 -20.40 -26.21
CA VAL A 191 -23.32 -20.89 -24.83
C VAL A 191 -22.33 -20.15 -23.94
N THR A 192 -21.06 -20.04 -24.34
CA THR A 192 -20.07 -19.29 -23.57
C THR A 192 -20.46 -17.81 -23.43
N THR A 193 -20.91 -17.15 -24.51
CA THR A 193 -21.37 -15.75 -24.46
C THR A 193 -22.51 -15.53 -23.49
N ILE A 194 -23.54 -16.39 -23.51
CA ILE A 194 -24.69 -16.31 -22.59
C ILE A 194 -24.22 -16.31 -21.13
N TRP A 195 -23.17 -17.05 -20.81
CA TRP A 195 -22.70 -17.21 -19.44
C TRP A 195 -21.91 -16.01 -18.95
N TYR A 196 -21.02 -15.50 -19.79
CA TYR A 196 -20.33 -14.24 -19.53
C TYR A 196 -21.34 -13.10 -19.35
N VAL A 197 -22.34 -13.01 -20.23
CA VAL A 197 -23.43 -12.03 -20.12
C VAL A 197 -24.22 -12.23 -18.82
N THR A 198 -24.50 -13.47 -18.41
CA THR A 198 -25.21 -13.76 -17.16
C THR A 198 -24.41 -13.30 -15.93
N GLY A 199 -23.09 -13.54 -15.91
CA GLY A 199 -22.20 -13.05 -14.84
C GLY A 199 -22.13 -11.51 -14.79
N ILE A 200 -22.04 -10.87 -15.96
CA ILE A 200 -22.07 -9.41 -16.10
C ILE A 200 -23.40 -8.83 -15.61
N ALA A 201 -24.52 -9.41 -16.04
CA ALA A 201 -25.85 -8.99 -15.62
C ALA A 201 -26.05 -9.14 -14.11
N ALA A 202 -25.53 -10.22 -13.51
CA ALA A 202 -25.53 -10.42 -12.06
C ALA A 202 -24.74 -9.30 -11.34
N SER A 203 -23.56 -8.94 -11.85
CA SER A 203 -22.74 -7.84 -11.31
C SER A 203 -23.45 -6.49 -11.39
N ILE A 204 -24.08 -6.17 -12.52
CA ILE A 204 -24.84 -4.94 -12.73
C ILE A 204 -26.07 -4.89 -11.81
N TYR A 205 -26.83 -5.98 -11.74
CA TYR A 205 -28.00 -6.09 -10.88
C TYR A 205 -27.64 -5.86 -9.41
N ARG A 206 -26.55 -6.50 -8.96
CA ARG A 206 -26.04 -6.34 -7.60
C ARG A 206 -25.63 -4.90 -7.31
N TYR A 207 -24.85 -4.29 -8.20
CA TYR A 207 -24.41 -2.89 -8.09
C TYR A 207 -25.59 -1.93 -7.89
N ALA A 208 -26.65 -2.12 -8.67
CA ALA A 208 -27.83 -1.25 -8.66
C ALA A 208 -28.70 -1.42 -7.39
N ARG A 209 -28.89 -2.65 -6.90
CA ARG A 209 -29.97 -2.95 -5.94
C ARG A 209 -29.50 -3.37 -4.54
N HIS A 210 -28.30 -3.96 -4.38
CA HIS A 210 -27.93 -4.68 -3.15
C HIS A 210 -26.55 -4.34 -2.58
N SER A 211 -25.85 -3.35 -3.14
CA SER A 211 -24.48 -3.01 -2.72
C SER A 211 -24.41 -1.78 -1.81
N THR A 212 -23.65 -1.89 -0.72
CA THR A 212 -23.20 -0.75 0.09
C THR A 212 -22.24 0.15 -0.70
N LEU A 213 -21.95 1.37 -0.23
CA LEU A 213 -21.00 2.29 -0.89
C LEU A 213 -19.62 1.65 -1.11
N ALA A 214 -19.10 0.92 -0.12
CA ALA A 214 -17.83 0.20 -0.23
C ALA A 214 -17.91 -0.95 -1.26
N GLN A 215 -18.99 -1.74 -1.24
CA GLN A 215 -19.20 -2.83 -2.20
C GLN A 215 -19.38 -2.31 -3.62
N ARG A 216 -20.01 -1.15 -3.82
CA ARG A 216 -20.12 -0.51 -5.14
C ARG A 216 -18.76 -0.14 -5.71
N GLN A 217 -17.85 0.34 -4.87
CA GLN A 217 -16.47 0.61 -5.30
C GLN A 217 -15.73 -0.68 -5.68
N GLN A 218 -15.86 -1.74 -4.86
CA GLN A 218 -15.28 -3.06 -5.16
C GLN A 218 -15.78 -3.61 -6.49
N ILE A 219 -17.11 -3.64 -6.67
CA ILE A 219 -17.77 -4.15 -7.89
C ILE A 219 -17.35 -3.31 -9.10
N ARG A 220 -17.26 -1.98 -8.96
CA ARG A 220 -16.82 -1.11 -10.07
C ARG A 220 -15.43 -1.50 -10.57
N TRP A 221 -14.47 -1.71 -9.66
CA TRP A 221 -13.12 -2.11 -10.06
C TRP A 221 -13.12 -3.50 -10.68
N ALA A 222 -13.74 -4.50 -10.03
CA ALA A 222 -13.81 -5.86 -10.57
C ALA A 222 -14.50 -5.90 -11.95
N PHE A 223 -15.58 -5.14 -12.13
CA PHE A 223 -16.29 -5.02 -13.41
C PHE A 223 -15.37 -4.49 -14.51
N ILE A 224 -14.65 -3.39 -14.27
CA ILE A 224 -13.68 -2.86 -15.23
C ILE A 224 -12.61 -3.91 -15.54
N GLY A 225 -12.14 -4.65 -14.53
CA GLY A 225 -11.21 -5.77 -14.72
C GLY A 225 -11.76 -6.86 -15.66
N THR A 226 -13.01 -7.28 -15.47
CA THR A 226 -13.67 -8.30 -16.32
C THR A 226 -13.95 -7.80 -17.75
N MET A 227 -14.05 -6.49 -17.98
CA MET A 227 -14.24 -5.94 -19.32
C MET A 227 -13.03 -6.14 -20.23
N GLY A 228 -11.82 -6.28 -19.69
CA GLY A 228 -10.61 -6.52 -20.50
C GLY A 228 -10.66 -7.83 -21.30
N PRO A 229 -10.78 -9.00 -20.64
CA PRO A 229 -11.00 -10.28 -21.32
C PRO A 229 -12.21 -10.27 -22.28
N PHE A 230 -13.32 -9.64 -21.86
CA PHE A 230 -14.51 -9.53 -22.69
C PHE A 230 -14.28 -8.70 -23.97
N SER A 231 -13.55 -7.58 -23.86
CA SER A 231 -13.18 -6.74 -25.01
C SER A 231 -12.24 -7.47 -25.94
N TRP A 232 -11.28 -8.24 -25.42
CA TRP A 232 -10.41 -9.08 -26.25
C TRP A 232 -11.22 -10.10 -27.04
N PHE A 233 -12.19 -10.76 -26.39
CA PHE A 233 -13.09 -11.71 -27.06
C PHE A 233 -13.92 -11.01 -28.16
N LEU A 234 -14.57 -9.88 -27.84
CA LEU A 234 -15.36 -9.12 -28.81
C LEU A 234 -14.53 -8.61 -29.99
N ILE A 235 -13.31 -8.14 -29.75
CA ILE A 235 -12.46 -7.60 -30.81
C ILE A 235 -11.89 -8.75 -31.64
N PHE A 236 -11.21 -9.71 -31.04
CA PHE A 236 -10.40 -10.66 -31.81
C PHE A 236 -11.14 -11.94 -32.20
N GLN A 237 -12.04 -12.45 -31.36
CA GLN A 237 -12.79 -13.66 -31.69
C GLN A 237 -14.00 -13.36 -32.58
N LEU A 238 -14.73 -12.27 -32.30
CA LEU A 238 -15.89 -11.91 -33.11
C LEU A 238 -15.47 -11.45 -34.51
N LEU A 239 -14.40 -10.65 -34.65
CA LEU A 239 -13.91 -10.23 -35.97
C LEU A 239 -13.51 -11.41 -36.86
N GLN A 240 -12.98 -12.50 -36.31
CA GLN A 240 -12.67 -13.71 -37.08
C GLN A 240 -13.91 -14.41 -37.64
N VAL A 241 -15.06 -14.26 -36.97
CA VAL A 241 -16.34 -14.82 -37.45
C VAL A 241 -16.84 -14.03 -38.66
N PHE A 242 -16.67 -12.71 -38.67
CA PHE A 242 -17.18 -11.83 -39.72
C PHE A 242 -16.20 -11.60 -40.88
N ILE A 243 -14.90 -11.81 -40.67
CA ILE A 243 -13.85 -11.59 -41.66
C ILE A 243 -13.07 -12.89 -41.87
N PRO A 244 -13.49 -13.75 -42.82
CA PRO A 244 -12.85 -15.03 -43.10
C PRO A 244 -11.38 -14.90 -43.53
N ALA A 245 -10.94 -13.73 -44.01
CA ALA A 245 -9.55 -13.46 -44.39
C ALA A 245 -8.56 -13.50 -43.21
N PHE A 246 -9.06 -13.46 -41.97
CA PHE A 246 -8.28 -13.67 -40.75
C PHE A 246 -8.23 -15.13 -40.29
N LEU A 247 -8.86 -16.04 -41.05
CA LEU A 247 -8.79 -17.49 -40.88
C LEU A 247 -7.81 -18.08 -41.90
N GLY A 248 -7.00 -19.05 -41.47
CA GLY A 248 -6.07 -19.79 -42.33
C GLY A 248 -4.59 -19.41 -42.14
N SER A 249 -3.75 -19.80 -43.09
CA SER A 249 -2.28 -19.67 -43.03
C SER A 249 -1.72 -18.49 -43.83
N SER A 250 -2.57 -17.52 -44.20
CA SER A 250 -2.13 -16.32 -44.92
C SER A 250 -1.29 -15.41 -44.03
N LEU A 251 -0.43 -14.59 -44.63
CA LEU A 251 0.41 -13.63 -43.89
C LEU A 251 -0.45 -12.64 -43.08
N SER A 252 -1.62 -12.24 -43.62
CA SER A 252 -2.59 -11.38 -42.93
C SER A 252 -3.23 -12.07 -41.73
N ALA A 253 -3.55 -13.36 -41.84
CA ALA A 253 -4.08 -14.14 -40.72
C ALA A 253 -3.01 -14.32 -39.62
N ALA A 254 -1.77 -14.64 -39.99
CA ALA A 254 -0.66 -14.75 -39.03
C ALA A 254 -0.40 -13.42 -38.30
N GLY A 255 -0.35 -12.30 -39.04
CA GLY A 255 -0.20 -10.96 -38.46
C GLY A 255 -1.36 -10.61 -37.51
N PHE A 256 -2.60 -10.95 -37.87
CA PHE A 256 -3.76 -10.76 -37.00
C PHE A 256 -3.67 -11.57 -35.70
N GLN A 257 -3.24 -12.83 -35.76
CA GLN A 257 -3.07 -13.66 -34.55
C GLN A 257 -1.98 -13.11 -33.62
N ILE A 258 -0.86 -12.62 -34.17
CA ILE A 258 0.22 -12.01 -33.39
C ILE A 258 -0.29 -10.73 -32.70
N VAL A 259 -1.00 -9.86 -33.43
CA VAL A 259 -1.59 -8.64 -32.86
C VAL A 259 -2.60 -8.98 -31.76
N ALA A 260 -3.48 -9.97 -32.01
CA ALA A 260 -4.42 -10.44 -31.02
C ALA A 260 -3.72 -10.94 -29.75
N ARG A 261 -2.64 -11.71 -29.89
CA ARG A 261 -1.84 -12.24 -28.78
C ARG A 261 -1.20 -11.13 -27.95
N LEU A 262 -0.53 -10.19 -28.60
CA LEU A 262 0.12 -9.07 -27.91
C LEU A 262 -0.90 -8.15 -27.23
N ALA A 263 -2.03 -7.87 -27.89
CA ALA A 263 -3.13 -7.10 -27.29
C ALA A 263 -3.78 -7.86 -26.10
N GLY A 264 -3.69 -9.19 -26.08
CA GLY A 264 -4.16 -10.03 -24.98
C GLY A 264 -3.46 -9.73 -23.66
N ILE A 265 -2.16 -9.41 -23.66
CA ILE A 265 -1.40 -9.14 -22.43
C ILE A 265 -2.06 -8.06 -21.56
N PRO A 266 -2.20 -6.80 -22.02
CA PRO A 266 -2.80 -5.76 -21.20
C PRO A 266 -4.27 -6.03 -20.91
N LEU A 267 -5.03 -6.59 -21.86
CA LEU A 267 -6.47 -6.80 -21.72
C LEU A 267 -6.80 -7.90 -20.70
N PHE A 268 -6.11 -9.04 -20.71
CA PHE A 268 -6.35 -10.10 -19.73
C PHE A 268 -5.80 -9.73 -18.34
N LEU A 269 -4.66 -9.02 -18.27
CA LEU A 269 -4.10 -8.57 -16.99
C LEU A 269 -4.93 -7.48 -16.31
N MET A 270 -5.90 -6.86 -17.00
CA MET A 270 -6.87 -5.96 -16.34
C MET A 270 -7.60 -6.65 -15.20
N LEU A 271 -8.03 -7.90 -15.36
CA LEU A 271 -8.78 -8.60 -14.33
C LEU A 271 -8.01 -8.71 -13.00
N PRO A 272 -6.81 -9.33 -12.94
CA PRO A 272 -6.05 -9.44 -11.71
C PRO A 272 -5.56 -8.06 -11.21
N LEU A 273 -5.21 -7.13 -12.11
CA LEU A 273 -4.83 -5.75 -11.76
C LEU A 273 -5.96 -5.03 -11.01
N PHE A 274 -7.17 -5.08 -11.54
CA PHE A 274 -8.31 -4.36 -10.97
C PHE A 274 -8.86 -5.02 -9.71
N ILE A 275 -8.72 -6.35 -9.58
CA ILE A 275 -8.91 -7.02 -8.28
C ILE A 275 -7.89 -6.50 -7.27
N THR A 276 -6.64 -6.32 -7.67
CA THR A 276 -5.60 -5.74 -6.81
C THR A 276 -5.91 -4.30 -6.42
N ILE A 277 -6.41 -3.48 -7.35
CA ILE A 277 -6.89 -2.12 -7.06
C ILE A 277 -8.07 -2.16 -6.08
N SER A 278 -9.00 -3.11 -6.24
CA SER A 278 -10.11 -3.31 -5.30
C SER A 278 -9.60 -3.67 -3.90
N ILE A 279 -8.60 -4.55 -3.79
CA ILE A 279 -7.94 -4.88 -2.52
C ILE A 279 -7.30 -3.63 -1.91
N ALA A 280 -6.50 -2.90 -2.67
CA ALA A 280 -5.76 -1.74 -2.18
C ALA A 280 -6.67 -0.55 -1.78
N ARG A 281 -7.71 -0.25 -2.57
CA ARG A 281 -8.54 0.96 -2.40
C ARG A 281 -9.72 0.77 -1.46
N SER A 282 -10.31 -0.42 -1.48
CA SER A 282 -11.56 -0.70 -0.77
C SER A 282 -11.41 -1.79 0.30
N LYS A 283 -10.17 -2.10 0.69
CA LYS A 283 -9.81 -3.12 1.67
C LYS A 283 -10.55 -4.43 1.44
N LEU A 284 -10.67 -4.82 0.17
CA LEU A 284 -11.31 -6.08 -0.18
C LEU A 284 -10.52 -7.22 0.50
N PHE A 285 -11.24 -8.17 1.10
CA PHE A 285 -10.69 -9.24 1.93
C PHE A 285 -9.93 -8.79 3.20
N ASP A 286 -9.97 -7.50 3.54
CA ASP A 286 -9.21 -6.91 4.66
C ASP A 286 -7.69 -7.12 4.52
N ILE A 287 -7.20 -7.14 3.28
CA ILE A 287 -5.76 -7.29 2.98
C ILE A 287 -5.15 -5.91 2.82
N ASP A 288 -4.34 -5.49 3.80
CA ASP A 288 -3.50 -4.30 3.65
C ASP A 288 -2.29 -4.61 2.74
N LEU A 289 -2.45 -4.31 1.44
CA LEU A 289 -1.35 -4.34 0.45
C LEU A 289 -0.22 -3.35 0.77
N LEU A 290 -0.48 -2.42 1.69
CA LEU A 290 0.39 -1.33 2.11
C LEU A 290 1.63 -1.80 2.89
N ILE A 291 1.63 -3.02 3.45
CA ILE A 291 2.65 -3.47 4.41
C ILE A 291 3.93 -3.99 3.71
N ASN A 292 3.93 -4.20 2.39
CA ASN A 292 5.12 -4.74 1.72
C ASN A 292 5.38 -4.12 0.33
N ARG A 293 5.74 -2.84 0.31
CA ARG A 293 6.15 -2.10 -0.91
C ARG A 293 7.22 -2.85 -1.70
N SER A 294 8.18 -3.49 -1.01
CA SER A 294 9.24 -4.28 -1.64
C SER A 294 8.72 -5.54 -2.33
N LEU A 295 7.66 -6.18 -1.84
CA LEU A 295 7.02 -7.30 -2.53
C LEU A 295 6.35 -6.84 -3.84
N VAL A 296 5.62 -5.72 -3.80
CA VAL A 296 4.99 -5.14 -5.00
C VAL A 296 6.05 -4.74 -6.03
N TYR A 297 7.13 -4.10 -5.60
CA TYR A 297 8.24 -3.77 -6.51
C TYR A 297 9.00 -4.99 -6.99
N GLY A 298 9.18 -6.02 -6.15
CA GLY A 298 9.87 -7.25 -6.49
C GLY A 298 9.13 -7.98 -7.61
N ILE A 299 7.82 -8.17 -7.45
CA ILE A 299 6.93 -8.77 -8.45
C ILE A 299 6.96 -8.00 -9.76
N LEU A 300 6.81 -6.67 -9.71
CA LEU A 300 6.77 -5.84 -10.92
C LEU A 300 8.14 -5.78 -11.62
N THR A 301 9.22 -5.79 -10.85
CA THR A 301 10.58 -5.88 -11.39
C THR A 301 10.79 -7.24 -12.07
N LEU A 302 10.28 -8.33 -11.48
CA LEU A 302 10.34 -9.67 -12.07
C LEU A 302 9.55 -9.75 -13.38
N GLY A 303 8.33 -9.20 -13.41
CA GLY A 303 7.50 -9.14 -14.62
C GLY A 303 8.13 -8.30 -15.73
N LEU A 304 8.73 -7.15 -15.38
CA LEU A 304 9.48 -6.34 -16.32
C LEU A 304 10.72 -7.08 -16.85
N ALA A 305 11.44 -7.80 -15.98
CA ALA A 305 12.62 -8.58 -16.37
C ALA A 305 12.24 -9.72 -17.32
N LEU A 306 11.12 -10.39 -17.05
CA LEU A 306 10.58 -11.43 -17.92
C LEU A 306 10.21 -10.86 -19.30
N THR A 307 9.63 -9.65 -19.34
CA THR A 307 9.29 -8.97 -20.60
C THR A 307 10.54 -8.68 -21.43
N PHE A 308 11.58 -8.09 -20.83
CA PHE A 308 12.86 -7.83 -21.51
C PHE A 308 13.56 -9.12 -21.96
N ALA A 309 13.49 -10.19 -21.17
CA ALA A 309 14.05 -11.48 -21.54
C ALA A 309 13.34 -12.10 -22.76
N LEU A 310 12.02 -11.94 -22.86
CA LEU A 310 11.25 -12.39 -24.01
C LEU A 310 11.51 -11.54 -25.26
N GLU A 311 11.59 -10.22 -25.13
CA GLU A 311 11.98 -9.33 -26.23
C GLU A 311 13.41 -9.62 -26.72
N PHE A 312 14.33 -9.94 -25.82
CA PHE A 312 15.69 -10.38 -26.16
C PHE A 312 15.67 -11.63 -27.04
N LEU A 313 14.93 -12.66 -26.61
CA LEU A 313 14.78 -13.90 -27.36
C LEU A 313 14.16 -13.61 -28.74
N LEU A 314 13.16 -12.73 -28.80
CA LEU A 314 12.51 -12.31 -30.05
C LEU A 314 13.50 -11.65 -31.02
N VAL A 315 14.25 -10.64 -30.57
CA VAL A 315 15.21 -9.92 -31.42
C VAL A 315 16.37 -10.81 -31.82
N SER A 316 16.81 -11.70 -30.94
CA SER A 316 17.84 -12.70 -31.23
C SER A 316 17.41 -13.64 -32.38
N VAL A 317 16.14 -14.09 -32.37
CA VAL A 317 15.57 -14.92 -33.45
C VAL A 317 15.46 -14.14 -34.75
N ILE A 318 14.91 -12.91 -34.73
CA ILE A 318 14.75 -12.08 -35.94
C ILE A 318 16.09 -11.76 -36.58
N PHE A 319 17.11 -11.41 -35.79
CA PHE A 319 18.39 -11.00 -36.35
C PHE A 319 19.15 -12.18 -36.95
N LYS A 320 19.09 -13.36 -36.31
CA LYS A 320 19.66 -14.60 -36.83
C LYS A 320 19.07 -14.99 -38.19
N GLU A 321 17.83 -14.60 -38.46
CA GLU A 321 17.17 -14.79 -39.76
C GLU A 321 17.57 -13.76 -40.81
N ILE A 322 17.69 -12.48 -40.43
CA ILE A 322 18.05 -11.41 -41.39
C ILE A 322 19.51 -11.52 -41.85
N HIS A 323 20.41 -11.99 -40.98
CA HIS A 323 21.82 -12.15 -41.29
C HIS A 323 22.17 -13.64 -41.36
N GLN A 324 22.48 -14.15 -42.55
CA GLN A 324 22.93 -15.53 -42.80
C GLN A 324 24.34 -15.82 -42.25
N GLY A 325 24.68 -15.34 -41.05
CA GLY A 325 25.99 -15.47 -40.42
C GLY A 325 25.95 -15.50 -38.89
N ASP A 326 27.00 -16.03 -38.28
CA ASP A 326 27.14 -16.32 -36.84
C ASP A 326 27.36 -15.07 -35.96
N GLN A 327 26.62 -13.98 -36.24
CA GLN A 327 26.68 -12.74 -35.47
C GLN A 327 25.69 -12.71 -34.30
N SER A 328 25.11 -13.86 -33.92
CA SER A 328 24.20 -13.97 -32.76
C SER A 328 24.84 -13.47 -31.46
N PHE A 329 26.16 -13.56 -31.34
CA PHE A 329 26.90 -13.00 -30.21
C PHE A 329 26.87 -11.46 -30.19
N LEU A 330 27.06 -10.81 -31.33
CA LEU A 330 27.09 -9.35 -31.44
C LEU A 330 25.71 -8.74 -31.14
N VAL A 331 24.64 -9.40 -31.59
CA VAL A 331 23.25 -9.05 -31.24
C VAL A 331 22.97 -9.26 -29.77
N ALA A 332 23.44 -10.38 -29.22
CA ALA A 332 23.26 -10.68 -27.81
C ALA A 332 23.91 -9.60 -26.94
N VAL A 333 25.10 -9.12 -27.34
CA VAL A 333 25.81 -8.02 -26.69
C VAL A 333 25.05 -6.71 -26.86
N VAL A 334 24.64 -6.34 -28.08
CA VAL A 334 23.92 -5.08 -28.35
C VAL A 334 22.59 -5.03 -27.60
N PHE A 335 21.81 -6.10 -27.61
CA PHE A 335 20.55 -6.14 -26.89
C PHE A 335 20.76 -6.20 -25.37
N SER A 336 21.79 -6.90 -24.86
CA SER A 336 22.11 -6.86 -23.42
C SER A 336 22.46 -5.45 -22.97
N VAL A 337 23.17 -4.69 -23.80
CA VAL A 337 23.49 -3.27 -23.56
C VAL A 337 22.22 -2.41 -23.59
N LEU A 338 21.34 -2.59 -24.59
CA LEU A 338 20.07 -1.86 -24.69
C LEU A 338 19.12 -2.21 -23.54
N ALA A 339 18.94 -3.50 -23.25
CA ALA A 339 18.14 -3.97 -22.12
C ALA A 339 18.68 -3.40 -20.81
N GLY A 340 19.99 -3.46 -20.57
CA GLY A 340 20.62 -2.81 -19.41
C GLY A 340 20.35 -1.31 -19.33
N ALA A 341 20.43 -0.62 -20.48
CA ALA A 341 20.20 0.82 -20.57
C ALA A 341 18.73 1.23 -20.34
N PHE A 342 17.76 0.46 -20.84
CA PHE A 342 16.33 0.78 -20.76
C PHE A 342 15.62 0.16 -19.54
N PHE A 343 16.11 -0.96 -19.02
CA PHE A 343 15.48 -1.65 -17.90
C PHE A 343 15.44 -0.77 -16.64
N GLN A 344 16.55 -0.12 -16.28
CA GLN A 344 16.60 0.76 -15.10
C GLN A 344 15.66 1.98 -15.22
N PRO A 345 15.65 2.74 -16.33
CA PRO A 345 14.68 3.82 -16.55
C PRO A 345 13.22 3.35 -16.49
N MET A 346 12.92 2.23 -17.13
CA MET A 346 11.56 1.70 -17.23
C MET A 346 11.07 1.15 -15.89
N ARG A 347 11.95 0.47 -15.14
CA ARG A 347 11.73 0.06 -13.75
C ARG A 347 11.46 1.27 -12.85
N LYS A 348 12.24 2.35 -12.97
CA LYS A 348 12.01 3.60 -12.22
C LYS A 348 10.68 4.25 -12.58
N LYS A 349 10.31 4.32 -13.86
CA LYS A 349 9.00 4.85 -14.29
C LYS A 349 7.85 3.99 -13.76
N LEU A 350 7.98 2.67 -13.80
CA LEU A 350 6.99 1.74 -13.27
C LEU A 350 6.85 1.88 -11.75
N GLN A 351 7.96 1.99 -11.01
CA GLN A 351 7.95 2.30 -9.58
C GLN A 351 7.25 3.62 -9.29
N ARG A 352 7.58 4.70 -10.02
CA ARG A 352 6.91 6.00 -9.86
C ARG A 352 5.42 5.94 -10.20
N PHE A 353 5.04 5.18 -11.23
CA PHE A 353 3.64 4.97 -11.57
C PHE A 353 2.92 4.27 -10.42
N VAL A 354 3.51 3.20 -9.89
CA VAL A 354 2.96 2.47 -8.74
C VAL A 354 2.88 3.37 -7.50
N ASP A 355 3.91 4.15 -7.23
CA ASP A 355 3.97 5.10 -6.12
C ASP A 355 2.91 6.20 -6.25
N ARG A 356 2.70 6.71 -7.45
CA ARG A 356 1.67 7.72 -7.73
C ARG A 356 0.27 7.13 -7.69
N PHE A 357 0.09 5.92 -8.19
CA PHE A 357 -1.23 5.30 -8.42
C PHE A 357 -1.76 4.53 -7.21
N PHE A 358 -0.89 3.76 -6.53
CA PHE A 358 -1.22 2.99 -5.34
C PHE A 358 -0.92 3.73 -4.04
N TYR A 359 0.16 4.52 -3.99
CA TYR A 359 0.64 5.15 -2.75
C TYR A 359 0.41 6.67 -2.67
N HIS A 360 -0.13 7.31 -3.73
CA HIS A 360 -0.31 8.77 -3.88
C HIS A 360 0.90 9.60 -3.44
N ILE A 361 2.11 9.13 -3.76
CA ILE A 361 3.33 9.89 -3.50
C ILE A 361 3.55 10.84 -4.68
N GLN A 362 3.37 12.15 -4.47
CA GLN A 362 3.83 13.19 -5.39
C GLN A 362 5.10 13.82 -4.83
N ILE A 363 6.26 13.21 -5.10
CA ILE A 363 7.56 13.78 -4.73
C ILE A 363 8.56 13.51 -5.83
N ASP A 364 9.26 14.56 -6.24
CA ASP A 364 10.38 14.49 -7.17
C ASP A 364 11.66 14.13 -6.39
N TYR A 365 12.20 12.94 -6.67
CA TYR A 365 13.36 12.37 -5.97
C TYR A 365 14.70 12.88 -6.49
N GLN A 366 14.72 13.91 -7.35
CA GLN A 366 15.95 14.39 -7.99
C GLN A 366 16.65 15.57 -7.30
N LYS A 367 16.06 16.20 -6.28
CA LYS A 367 16.76 17.26 -5.52
C LYS A 367 17.35 16.71 -4.22
N THR A 368 18.65 16.88 -4.07
CA THR A 368 19.37 16.45 -2.87
C THR A 368 19.00 17.40 -1.71
N PRO A 369 18.78 16.92 -0.46
CA PRO A 369 18.46 17.80 0.67
C PRO A 369 19.49 18.90 0.94
N ALA A 370 20.72 18.73 0.46
CA ALA A 370 21.78 19.71 0.54
C ALA A 370 21.56 20.93 -0.39
N GLU A 371 20.91 20.77 -1.53
CA GLU A 371 20.67 21.84 -2.49
C GLU A 371 19.54 22.77 -2.03
N LEU A 372 18.50 22.22 -1.38
CA LEU A 372 17.46 22.99 -0.67
C LEU A 372 18.02 23.78 0.53
N ARG A 373 19.13 23.33 1.12
CA ARG A 373 19.84 24.02 2.22
C ARG A 373 20.74 25.15 1.73
N ALA A 374 21.25 25.06 0.50
CA ALA A 374 22.17 26.04 -0.06
C ALA A 374 21.45 27.26 -0.67
N GLU A 375 20.26 27.09 -1.26
CA GLU A 375 19.45 28.22 -1.77
C GLU A 375 18.73 29.00 -0.65
N ALA A 376 18.45 28.38 0.50
CA ALA A 376 17.80 29.03 1.65
C ALA A 376 18.76 29.88 2.51
N ALA A 377 20.05 29.91 2.18
CA ALA A 377 21.07 30.70 2.88
C ALA A 377 21.12 32.17 2.42
N THR A 378 19.96 32.77 2.12
CA THR A 378 19.88 34.22 1.88
C THR A 378 19.76 34.94 3.22
N ASN A 379 20.81 35.70 3.54
CA ASN A 379 21.05 36.54 4.72
C ASN A 379 19.80 37.05 5.46
N VAL A 380 19.64 36.62 6.71
CA VAL A 380 18.78 37.24 7.74
C VAL A 380 19.61 38.13 8.69
N GLU A 381 20.93 38.23 8.48
CA GLU A 381 21.77 39.26 9.12
C GLU A 381 21.29 40.65 8.70
N GLY A 382 20.42 41.26 9.52
CA GLY A 382 19.89 42.61 9.30
C GLY A 382 18.39 42.78 9.51
N ILE A 383 17.60 41.72 9.78
CA ILE A 383 16.17 41.92 10.08
C ILE A 383 16.02 42.52 11.47
N THR A 384 15.81 43.83 11.49
CA THR A 384 15.35 44.55 12.69
C THR A 384 13.84 44.45 12.70
N PHE A 385 13.27 43.69 13.65
CA PHE A 385 11.84 43.77 13.91
C PHE A 385 11.62 45.08 14.66
N SER A 386 10.73 45.96 14.20
CA SER A 386 10.68 47.38 14.62
C SER A 386 10.70 47.64 16.14
N SER A 387 10.22 46.70 16.96
CA SER A 387 10.18 46.81 18.43
C SER A 387 11.17 45.88 19.18
N TYR A 388 12.00 45.10 18.48
CA TYR A 388 12.91 44.11 19.07
C TYR A 388 14.33 44.23 18.53
N HIS A 389 15.31 44.30 19.42
CA HIS A 389 16.72 44.45 19.07
C HIS A 389 17.57 43.31 19.66
N ASN A 390 18.85 43.22 19.27
CA ASN A 390 19.80 42.19 19.69
C ASN A 390 19.35 40.76 19.37
N LEU A 391 18.90 40.52 18.14
CA LEU A 391 18.50 39.18 17.73
C LEU A 391 19.68 38.21 17.75
N GLN A 392 19.57 37.18 18.57
CA GLN A 392 20.53 36.08 18.65
C GLN A 392 19.81 34.77 18.36
N LEU A 393 20.24 34.04 17.34
CA LEU A 393 19.67 32.73 17.02
C LEU A 393 19.92 31.76 18.19
N ILE A 394 18.85 31.16 18.74
CA ILE A 394 18.90 30.21 19.85
C ILE A 394 18.36 28.82 19.48
N GLY A 395 17.67 28.68 18.35
CA GLY A 395 17.19 27.38 17.87
C GLY A 395 16.81 27.39 16.40
N ARG A 396 17.01 26.25 15.72
CA ARG A 396 16.56 26.03 14.34
C ARG A 396 15.65 24.82 14.27
N GLY A 397 14.39 25.04 13.90
CA GLY A 397 13.40 23.99 13.66
C GLY A 397 13.28 23.63 12.19
N GLY A 398 12.40 22.68 11.88
CA GLY A 398 12.12 22.29 10.48
C GLY A 398 11.30 23.31 9.68
N MET A 399 10.59 24.21 10.36
CA MET A 399 9.68 25.20 9.75
C MET A 399 9.99 26.65 10.15
N ALA A 400 10.70 26.85 11.26
CA ALA A 400 10.93 28.16 11.85
C ALA A 400 12.28 28.20 12.58
N GLU A 401 12.86 29.40 12.67
CA GLU A 401 14.02 29.70 13.50
C GLU A 401 13.55 30.42 14.76
N VAL A 402 14.25 30.26 15.88
CA VAL A 402 13.93 30.93 17.15
C VAL A 402 15.10 31.82 17.55
N TYR A 403 14.80 33.09 17.80
CA TYR A 403 15.76 34.12 18.19
C TYR A 403 15.46 34.61 19.59
N ARG A 404 16.49 34.80 20.41
CA ARG A 404 16.43 35.65 21.61
C ARG A 404 16.51 37.10 21.17
N ALA A 405 15.64 37.95 21.71
CA ALA A 405 15.66 39.39 21.44
C ALA A 405 15.27 40.18 22.69
N THR A 406 15.57 41.47 22.70
CA THR A 406 15.14 42.40 23.75
C THR A 406 14.05 43.31 23.20
N ASN A 407 12.89 43.37 23.88
CA ASN A 407 11.83 44.32 23.54
C ASN A 407 12.24 45.74 23.95
N SER A 408 12.29 46.67 22.99
CA SER A 408 12.76 48.04 23.20
C SER A 408 11.94 48.83 24.22
N MET A 409 10.62 48.61 24.26
CA MET A 409 9.73 49.36 25.17
C MET A 409 9.68 48.77 26.57
N ARG A 410 9.69 47.43 26.68
CA ARG A 410 9.52 46.73 27.97
C ARG A 410 10.83 46.34 28.64
N ARG A 411 11.97 46.49 27.96
CA ARG A 411 13.32 46.07 28.40
C ARG A 411 13.35 44.63 28.94
N ARG A 412 12.53 43.76 28.36
CA ARG A 412 12.47 42.34 28.70
C ARG A 412 12.98 41.51 27.52
N GLU A 413 13.65 40.43 27.85
CA GLU A 413 14.06 39.44 26.87
C GLU A 413 12.87 38.55 26.49
N VAL A 414 12.80 38.22 25.21
CA VAL A 414 11.76 37.41 24.60
C VAL A 414 12.39 36.39 23.65
N ALA A 415 11.65 35.33 23.35
CA ALA A 415 11.96 34.47 22.22
C ALA A 415 11.04 34.82 21.05
N ILE A 416 11.58 34.93 19.84
CA ILE A 416 10.86 35.24 18.61
C ILE A 416 11.02 34.05 17.67
N LYS A 417 9.94 33.34 17.43
CA LYS A 417 9.86 32.27 16.43
C LYS A 417 9.53 32.90 15.08
N VAL A 418 10.38 32.70 14.08
CA VAL A 418 10.30 33.32 12.75
C VAL A 418 10.16 32.22 11.70
N LEU A 419 9.13 32.30 10.86
CA LEU A 419 8.90 31.34 9.78
C LEU A 419 10.04 31.41 8.75
N HIS A 420 10.53 30.26 8.27
CA HIS A 420 11.59 30.25 7.25
C HIS A 420 11.17 30.99 5.98
N ALA A 421 12.06 31.81 5.41
CA ALA A 421 11.80 32.55 4.17
C ALA A 421 11.36 31.65 3.01
N ALA A 422 11.94 30.44 2.90
CA ALA A 422 11.56 29.44 1.89
C ALA A 422 10.10 28.94 2.02
N LEU A 423 9.51 29.04 3.22
CA LEU A 423 8.11 28.67 3.49
C LEU A 423 7.20 29.90 3.60
N ALA A 424 7.77 31.11 3.66
CA ALA A 424 7.03 32.36 3.78
C ALA A 424 6.19 32.66 2.54
N GLY A 425 6.48 32.06 1.37
CA GLY A 425 5.66 32.20 0.15
C GLY A 425 4.46 31.26 0.04
N ASP A 426 4.35 30.25 0.92
CA ASP A 426 3.26 29.26 0.87
C ASP A 426 2.12 29.66 1.81
N GLU A 427 1.00 30.10 1.23
CA GLU A 427 -0.20 30.51 1.99
C GLU A 427 -0.68 29.48 3.01
N GLN A 428 -0.50 28.17 2.73
CA GLN A 428 -0.93 27.13 3.65
C GLN A 428 -0.02 27.08 4.88
N PHE A 429 1.28 27.28 4.75
CA PHE A 429 2.19 27.39 5.89
C PHE A 429 1.97 28.67 6.69
N GLN A 430 1.72 29.80 6.01
CA GLN A 430 1.41 31.06 6.67
C GLN A 430 0.15 30.98 7.54
N LYS A 431 -0.98 30.54 6.96
CA LYS A 431 -2.27 30.40 7.67
C LYS A 431 -2.13 29.46 8.87
N ARG A 432 -1.32 28.40 8.74
CA ARG A 432 -1.03 27.45 9.84
C ARG A 432 -0.23 28.09 10.97
N PHE A 433 0.82 28.82 10.64
CA PHE A 433 1.69 29.47 11.62
C PHE A 433 0.95 30.53 12.42
N VAL A 434 0.15 31.36 11.76
CA VAL A 434 -0.72 32.35 12.41
C VAL A 434 -1.78 31.67 13.28
N ARG A 435 -2.40 30.60 12.79
CA ARG A 435 -3.43 29.87 13.55
C ARG A 435 -2.87 29.24 14.83
N GLU A 436 -1.65 28.72 14.79
CA GLU A 436 -0.96 28.22 15.99
C GLU A 436 -0.78 29.35 17.01
N ALA A 437 -0.31 30.52 16.58
CA ALA A 437 -0.15 31.70 17.44
C ALA A 437 -1.47 32.17 18.07
N GLU A 438 -2.53 32.27 17.26
CA GLU A 438 -3.87 32.66 17.73
C GLU A 438 -4.38 31.72 18.82
N VAL A 439 -4.24 30.40 18.62
CA VAL A 439 -4.75 29.43 19.59
C VAL A 439 -3.93 29.47 20.88
N VAL A 440 -2.59 29.51 20.78
CA VAL A 440 -1.72 29.49 21.96
C VAL A 440 -1.81 30.80 22.74
N SER A 441 -1.99 31.96 22.07
CA SER A 441 -2.18 33.25 22.74
C SER A 441 -3.46 33.31 23.59
N GLY A 442 -4.46 32.47 23.30
CA GLY A 442 -5.67 32.33 24.12
C GLY A 442 -5.51 31.44 25.35
N LEU A 443 -4.34 30.84 25.57
CA LEU A 443 -4.06 29.96 26.70
C LEU A 443 -3.27 30.71 27.77
N ASP A 444 -3.75 30.63 29.01
CA ASP A 444 -3.08 31.18 30.19
C ASP A 444 -2.93 30.07 31.23
N HIS A 445 -1.75 29.46 31.25
CA HIS A 445 -1.41 28.36 32.17
C HIS A 445 0.09 28.39 32.48
N PRO A 446 0.53 28.20 33.73
CA PRO A 446 1.95 28.29 34.11
C PRO A 446 2.87 27.28 33.40
N ASN A 447 2.33 26.17 32.91
CA ASN A 447 3.08 25.13 32.19
C ASN A 447 2.83 25.14 30.67
N ILE A 448 2.25 26.21 30.12
CA ILE A 448 2.15 26.46 28.67
C ILE A 448 2.92 27.74 28.36
N VAL A 449 3.68 27.74 27.27
CA VAL A 449 4.45 28.94 26.88
C VAL A 449 3.53 30.12 26.59
N ARG A 450 3.79 31.25 27.24
CA ARG A 450 3.02 32.48 27.00
C ARG A 450 3.43 33.13 25.69
N VAL A 451 2.50 33.23 24.75
CA VAL A 451 2.61 34.05 23.54
C VAL A 451 2.17 35.47 23.87
N THR A 452 3.04 36.44 23.62
CA THR A 452 2.78 37.86 23.93
C THR A 452 2.35 38.67 22.72
N ASP A 453 2.82 38.30 21.54
CA ASP A 453 2.54 39.01 20.29
C ASP A 453 2.77 38.09 19.09
N PHE A 454 2.17 38.39 17.94
CA PHE A 454 2.45 37.72 16.68
C PHE A 454 2.06 38.64 15.51
N GLY A 455 2.75 38.51 14.39
CA GLY A 455 2.50 39.39 13.26
C GLY A 455 3.29 39.04 12.02
N GLN A 456 3.29 39.99 11.08
CA GLN A 456 4.02 39.91 9.82
C GLN A 456 4.83 41.20 9.64
N GLU A 457 6.12 41.05 9.35
CA GLU A 457 7.01 42.18 9.05
C GLU A 457 7.98 41.77 7.94
N HIS A 458 8.22 42.66 6.97
CA HIS A 458 9.09 42.40 5.81
C HIS A 458 8.77 41.08 5.07
N GLY A 459 7.48 40.74 4.96
CA GLY A 459 7.03 39.50 4.29
C GLY A 459 7.25 38.21 5.09
N THR A 460 7.72 38.30 6.34
CA THR A 460 7.98 37.15 7.21
C THR A 460 7.07 37.17 8.42
N TYR A 461 6.52 36.01 8.79
CA TYR A 461 5.66 35.87 9.97
C TYR A 461 6.49 35.54 11.21
N TYR A 462 6.11 36.11 12.34
CA TYR A 462 6.77 35.90 13.62
C TYR A 462 5.79 35.73 14.78
N ILE A 463 6.23 35.02 15.82
CA ILE A 463 5.51 34.82 17.09
C ILE A 463 6.48 35.18 18.21
N VAL A 464 6.07 36.10 19.08
CA VAL A 464 6.82 36.53 20.25
C VAL A 464 6.28 35.79 21.47
N MET A 465 7.17 35.10 22.16
CA MET A 465 6.87 34.30 23.32
C MET A 465 7.84 34.60 24.47
N GLU A 466 7.48 34.18 25.67
CA GLU A 466 8.40 34.30 26.81
C GLU A 466 9.69 33.49 26.58
N LEU A 467 10.81 34.06 27.01
CA LEU A 467 12.10 33.36 26.95
C LEU A 467 12.22 32.45 28.17
N LEU A 468 12.40 31.15 27.93
CA LEU A 468 12.62 30.14 28.98
C LEU A 468 14.13 29.92 29.16
N SER A 469 14.58 29.87 30.42
CA SER A 469 16.00 30.01 30.77
C SER A 469 16.84 28.73 30.72
N GLY A 470 16.21 27.55 30.64
CA GLY A 470 16.89 26.25 30.62
C GLY A 470 16.64 25.43 29.35
N PRO A 471 17.24 24.23 29.26
CA PRO A 471 17.18 23.39 28.07
C PRO A 471 15.83 22.68 27.94
N ASP A 472 15.59 22.05 26.79
CA ASP A 472 14.47 21.13 26.62
C ASP A 472 14.72 19.78 27.33
N LEU A 473 13.64 19.01 27.53
CA LEU A 473 13.68 17.71 28.18
C LEU A 473 14.45 16.67 27.35
N ASN A 474 14.53 16.82 26.03
CA ASN A 474 15.32 15.95 25.17
C ASN A 474 16.83 16.10 25.46
N HIS A 475 17.29 17.32 25.70
CA HIS A 475 18.66 17.59 26.12
C HIS A 475 18.96 16.94 27.48
N LEU A 476 18.03 17.05 28.43
CA LEU A 476 18.16 16.39 29.73
C LEU A 476 18.28 14.86 29.59
N LEU A 477 17.44 14.25 28.75
CA LEU A 477 17.47 12.80 28.48
C LEU A 477 18.79 12.34 27.84
N LYS A 478 19.36 13.14 26.93
CA LYS A 478 20.67 12.83 26.34
C LYS A 478 21.79 12.85 27.38
N GLN A 479 21.70 13.72 28.38
CA GLN A 479 22.72 13.84 29.42
C GLN A 479 22.60 12.75 30.48
N GLU A 480 21.40 12.52 31.01
CA GLU A 480 21.19 11.61 32.15
C GLU A 480 20.89 10.18 31.74
N LYS A 481 20.48 9.95 30.49
CA LYS A 481 19.95 8.70 29.92
C LYS A 481 18.67 8.21 30.58
N GLN A 482 18.61 8.13 31.90
CA GLN A 482 17.46 7.71 32.68
C GLN A 482 17.17 8.73 33.79
N ILE A 483 15.89 9.00 34.02
CA ILE A 483 15.39 9.91 35.04
C ILE A 483 14.62 9.07 36.06
N SER A 484 14.86 9.29 37.35
CA SER A 484 14.16 8.54 38.41
C SER A 484 12.64 8.77 38.36
N LEU A 485 11.86 7.80 38.83
CA LEU A 485 10.39 7.91 38.87
C LEU A 485 9.91 9.17 39.59
N PRO A 486 10.39 9.53 40.80
CA PRO A 486 9.94 10.74 41.49
C PRO A 486 10.22 12.03 40.69
N ARG A 487 11.37 12.12 40.03
CA ARG A 487 11.72 13.30 39.23
C ARG A 487 10.94 13.35 37.91
N THR A 488 10.72 12.20 37.27
CA THR A 488 9.87 12.08 36.08
C THR A 488 8.47 12.58 36.38
N VAL A 489 7.88 12.10 37.47
CA VAL A 489 6.56 12.52 37.94
C VAL A 489 6.52 14.02 38.24
N GLY A 490 7.49 14.55 38.98
CA GLY A 490 7.54 15.98 39.30
C GLY A 490 7.63 16.88 38.07
N LEU A 491 8.33 16.45 37.01
CA LEU A 491 8.39 17.19 35.74
C LEU A 491 7.09 17.05 34.94
N LEU A 492 6.54 15.83 34.85
CA LEU A 492 5.38 15.55 34.00
C LEU A 492 4.04 15.96 34.63
N ARG A 493 3.98 16.21 35.93
CA ARG A 493 2.78 16.73 36.60
C ARG A 493 2.31 18.05 35.98
N GLY A 494 3.20 19.03 35.86
CA GLY A 494 2.87 20.31 35.23
C GLY A 494 2.51 20.18 33.73
N VAL A 495 3.13 19.22 33.03
CA VAL A 495 2.80 18.90 31.63
C VAL A 495 1.39 18.31 31.52
N ALA A 496 1.02 17.40 32.42
CA ALA A 496 -0.31 16.80 32.47
C ALA A 496 -1.39 17.84 32.79
N ASP A 497 -1.13 18.74 33.74
CA ASP A 497 -2.06 19.83 34.08
C ASP A 497 -2.27 20.78 32.89
N ALA A 498 -1.21 21.10 32.15
CA ALA A 498 -1.30 21.88 30.92
C ALA A 498 -2.11 21.18 29.80
N LEU A 499 -1.92 19.87 29.64
CA LEU A 499 -2.69 19.07 28.68
C LEU A 499 -4.18 19.06 29.03
N ASP A 500 -4.51 18.77 30.29
CA ASP A 500 -5.89 18.74 30.76
C ASP A 500 -6.55 20.13 30.62
N TYR A 501 -5.82 21.21 30.91
CA TYR A 501 -6.28 22.59 30.69
C TYR A 501 -6.62 22.88 29.22
N ALA A 502 -5.79 22.41 28.28
CA ALA A 502 -6.02 22.56 26.85
C ALA A 502 -7.18 21.68 26.36
N HIS A 503 -7.25 20.44 26.82
CA HIS A 503 -8.29 19.47 26.45
C HIS A 503 -9.69 19.94 26.86
N GLN A 504 -9.82 20.56 28.04
CA GLN A 504 -11.07 21.18 28.51
C GLN A 504 -11.57 22.30 27.59
N ARG A 505 -10.68 22.91 26.81
CA ARG A 505 -10.99 23.95 25.81
C ARG A 505 -11.15 23.38 24.40
N GLY A 506 -11.19 22.06 24.25
CA GLY A 506 -11.32 21.37 22.97
C GLY A 506 -10.05 21.39 22.11
N LEU A 507 -8.90 21.73 22.72
CA LEU A 507 -7.61 21.80 22.03
C LEU A 507 -6.79 20.55 22.32
N VAL A 508 -6.21 19.95 21.28
CA VAL A 508 -5.34 18.78 21.38
C VAL A 508 -3.96 19.18 20.86
N HIS A 509 -2.90 18.87 21.59
CA HIS A 509 -1.54 19.30 21.27
C HIS A 509 -0.96 18.56 20.06
N ARG A 510 -1.17 17.24 19.97
CA ARG A 510 -0.81 16.35 18.84
C ARG A 510 0.68 16.21 18.51
N ASP A 511 1.58 16.77 19.31
CA ASP A 511 3.03 16.70 19.11
C ASP A 511 3.80 16.68 20.44
N ILE A 512 3.31 15.89 21.39
CA ILE A 512 3.99 15.72 22.68
C ILE A 512 5.24 14.86 22.49
N LYS A 513 6.38 15.41 22.90
CA LYS A 513 7.72 14.80 22.87
C LYS A 513 8.69 15.63 23.71
N PRO A 514 9.84 15.07 24.13
CA PRO A 514 10.78 15.79 25.00
C PRO A 514 11.31 17.12 24.44
N SER A 515 11.46 17.28 23.12
CA SER A 515 11.95 18.53 22.53
C SER A 515 10.93 19.68 22.59
N ASN A 516 9.67 19.40 22.92
CA ASN A 516 8.61 20.40 23.06
C ASN A 516 8.26 20.66 24.54
N VAL A 517 9.09 20.17 25.47
CA VAL A 517 8.98 20.43 26.91
C VAL A 517 10.24 21.18 27.33
N MET A 518 10.14 22.49 27.50
CA MET A 518 11.23 23.35 27.98
C MET A 518 11.30 23.31 29.50
N LEU A 519 12.51 23.29 30.07
CA LEU A 519 12.74 23.34 31.50
C LEU A 519 13.16 24.75 31.89
N ASP A 520 12.29 25.49 32.56
CA ASP A 520 12.59 26.83 33.06
C ASP A 520 13.30 26.74 34.41
N SER A 521 14.60 27.00 34.38
CA SER A 521 15.51 26.97 35.54
C SER A 521 15.43 28.20 36.43
N SER A 522 14.50 29.13 36.16
CA SER A 522 14.26 30.30 37.02
C SER A 522 13.68 29.94 38.39
N GLN A 523 13.17 28.71 38.53
CA GLN A 523 12.61 28.14 39.75
C GLN A 523 13.33 26.84 40.11
N THR A 524 13.33 26.48 41.40
CA THR A 524 13.90 25.23 41.91
C THR A 524 12.83 24.46 42.68
N PRO A 525 12.38 23.28 42.22
CA PRO A 525 12.81 22.57 41.00
C PRO A 525 12.39 23.31 39.70
N PRO A 526 13.05 23.01 38.56
CA PRO A 526 12.75 23.66 37.29
C PRO A 526 11.32 23.38 36.84
N ARG A 527 10.68 24.39 36.26
CA ARG A 527 9.30 24.32 35.77
C ARG A 527 9.28 23.76 34.34
N ALA A 528 8.58 22.64 34.12
CA ALA A 528 8.35 22.11 32.78
C ALA A 528 7.26 22.94 32.05
N VAL A 529 7.55 23.41 30.85
CA VAL A 529 6.67 24.27 30.05
C VAL A 529 6.49 23.67 28.66
N LEU A 530 5.25 23.41 28.27
CA LEU A 530 4.88 22.96 26.93
C LEU A 530 5.02 24.08 25.90
N THR A 531 5.67 23.76 24.80
CA THR A 531 5.87 24.64 23.64
C THR A 531 5.36 23.97 22.36
N ASP A 532 5.21 24.75 21.28
CA ASP A 532 4.97 24.25 19.91
C ASP A 532 3.73 23.35 19.75
N PHE A 533 2.55 23.95 19.92
CA PHE A 533 1.28 23.24 19.71
C PHE A 533 1.15 22.75 18.26
N GLY A 534 1.04 21.44 18.07
CA GLY A 534 0.96 20.77 16.77
C GLY A 534 -0.35 20.98 16.00
N ILE A 535 -1.04 22.11 16.20
CA ILE A 535 -2.34 22.44 15.60
C ILE A 535 -2.22 22.59 14.07
N ALA A 536 -1.03 22.93 13.56
CA ALA A 536 -0.71 22.95 12.14
C ALA A 536 -0.61 21.57 11.47
N LYS A 537 -0.63 20.46 12.24
CA LYS A 537 -0.40 19.08 11.74
C LYS A 537 -1.67 18.34 11.30
N ILE A 538 -2.85 18.91 11.55
CA ILE A 538 -4.18 18.26 11.42
C ILE A 538 -4.51 17.86 9.97
N SER A 539 -4.01 18.59 8.98
CA SER A 539 -4.33 18.37 7.57
C SER A 539 -3.34 17.45 6.83
N ASP A 540 -2.25 17.05 7.49
CA ASP A 540 -1.03 16.56 6.84
C ASP A 540 -0.63 15.12 7.23
N ALA A 541 -1.50 14.34 7.89
CA ALA A 541 -1.19 12.94 8.17
C ALA A 541 -0.82 12.17 6.88
N HIS A 542 -1.42 12.52 5.74
CA HIS A 542 -1.05 11.95 4.44
C HIS A 542 0.24 12.52 3.84
N THR A 543 0.54 13.81 4.04
CA THR A 543 1.62 14.54 3.36
C THR A 543 2.95 14.46 4.10
N ARG A 544 2.94 14.40 5.45
CA ARG A 544 4.16 14.34 6.29
C ARG A 544 4.80 12.94 6.30
N ILE A 545 3.98 11.89 6.20
CA ILE A 545 4.46 10.50 6.06
C ILE A 545 5.26 10.35 4.75
N THR A 546 4.96 11.16 3.74
CA THR A 546 5.62 11.10 2.44
C THR A 546 6.78 12.10 2.27
N ASN A 547 6.71 13.33 2.81
CA ASN A 547 7.59 14.44 2.40
C ASN A 547 8.80 14.77 3.28
N THR A 548 8.86 14.36 4.55
CA THR A 548 9.92 14.88 5.44
C THR A 548 10.67 13.77 6.12
N GLY A 549 11.94 13.59 5.75
CA GLY A 549 12.94 12.78 6.46
C GLY A 549 13.31 13.33 7.84
N ILE A 550 12.33 13.80 8.63
CA ILE A 550 12.51 14.17 10.03
C ILE A 550 12.31 12.90 10.83
N LEU A 551 13.40 12.17 10.98
CA LEU A 551 13.48 10.80 11.49
C LEU A 551 12.99 10.57 12.94
N GLY A 552 12.51 11.60 13.66
CA GLY A 552 12.20 11.52 15.10
C GLY A 552 10.84 12.07 15.57
N THR A 553 9.92 12.46 14.68
CA THR A 553 8.57 12.93 15.10
C THR A 553 7.56 11.78 15.23
N PHE A 554 7.82 10.63 14.61
CA PHE A 554 6.88 9.51 14.58
C PHE A 554 6.92 8.64 15.83
N ASP A 555 7.97 8.76 16.64
CA ASP A 555 8.25 7.90 17.80
C ASP A 555 7.25 8.08 18.95
N TYR A 556 6.46 9.16 18.94
CA TYR A 556 5.47 9.50 19.97
C TYR A 556 4.04 9.51 19.42
N MET A 557 3.85 9.14 18.15
CA MET A 557 2.55 9.28 17.49
C MET A 557 1.57 8.20 17.96
N SER A 558 0.34 8.61 18.30
CA SER A 558 -0.72 7.68 18.71
C SER A 558 -1.29 6.88 17.52
N PRO A 559 -1.83 5.66 17.75
CA PRO A 559 -2.43 4.84 16.71
C PRO A 559 -3.47 5.59 15.85
N GLU A 560 -4.35 6.36 16.47
CA GLU A 560 -5.41 7.11 15.82
C GLU A 560 -4.89 8.29 14.97
N GLN A 561 -3.75 8.89 15.36
CA GLN A 561 -3.07 9.89 14.53
C GLN A 561 -2.44 9.24 13.30
N ILE A 562 -1.85 8.05 13.44
CA ILE A 562 -1.25 7.30 12.33
C ILE A 562 -2.33 6.86 11.33
N GLN A 563 -3.48 6.41 11.83
CA GLN A 563 -4.63 6.01 11.00
C GLN A 563 -5.36 7.18 10.35
N ALA A 564 -4.96 8.44 10.62
CA ALA A 564 -5.64 9.65 10.18
C ALA A 564 -7.14 9.65 10.54
N SER A 565 -7.48 9.17 11.75
CA SER A 565 -8.86 9.14 12.23
C SER A 565 -9.46 10.55 12.22
N ALA A 566 -10.71 10.68 11.76
CA ALA A 566 -11.45 11.95 11.82
C ALA A 566 -11.72 12.40 13.28
N LYS A 567 -11.48 11.54 14.27
CA LYS A 567 -11.71 11.77 15.70
C LYS A 567 -10.42 11.53 16.49
N VAL A 568 -9.53 12.51 16.49
CA VAL A 568 -8.36 12.56 17.41
C VAL A 568 -8.70 13.54 18.53
N ASP A 569 -8.84 13.04 19.74
CA ASP A 569 -9.11 13.82 20.96
C ASP A 569 -7.88 13.86 21.90
N GLY A 570 -8.06 14.36 23.12
CA GLY A 570 -6.99 14.52 24.10
C GLY A 570 -6.26 13.22 24.47
N ARG A 571 -6.88 12.05 24.26
CA ARG A 571 -6.25 10.76 24.59
C ARG A 571 -5.07 10.42 23.69
N ALA A 572 -4.95 11.08 22.54
CA ALA A 572 -3.75 11.01 21.71
C ALA A 572 -2.53 11.63 22.40
N ASP A 573 -2.72 12.73 23.14
CA ASP A 573 -1.64 13.36 23.92
C ASP A 573 -1.28 12.50 25.13
N ILE A 574 -2.25 11.81 25.74
CA ILE A 574 -2.00 10.85 26.84
C ILE A 574 -1.11 9.69 26.36
N TYR A 575 -1.36 9.17 25.15
CA TYR A 575 -0.51 8.15 24.55
C TYR A 575 0.94 8.62 24.40
N ALA A 576 1.12 9.81 23.81
CA ALA A 576 2.42 10.40 23.61
C ALA A 576 3.14 10.70 24.95
N LEU A 577 2.39 11.13 25.97
CA LEU A 577 2.88 11.29 27.34
C LEU A 577 3.31 9.94 27.95
N GLY A 578 2.59 8.85 27.68
CA GLY A 578 2.98 7.49 28.07
C GLY A 578 4.29 7.04 27.42
N VAL A 579 4.45 7.30 26.13
CA VAL A 579 5.72 7.04 25.41
C VAL A 579 6.87 7.86 26.00
N MET A 580 6.66 9.15 26.25
CA MET A 580 7.65 10.03 26.86
C MET A 580 8.03 9.56 28.27
N THR A 581 7.05 9.14 29.08
CA THR A 581 7.29 8.58 30.42
C THR A 581 8.12 7.29 30.35
N TYR A 582 7.79 6.38 29.43
CA TYR A 582 8.58 5.17 29.19
C TYR A 582 10.04 5.52 28.86
N GLN A 583 10.24 6.47 27.95
CA GLN A 583 11.58 6.89 27.55
C GLN A 583 12.34 7.54 28.69
N MET A 584 11.69 8.38 29.51
CA MET A 584 12.34 9.00 30.66
C MET A 584 12.84 7.97 31.67
N LEU A 585 12.07 6.92 31.93
CA LEU A 585 12.42 5.91 32.94
C LEU A 585 13.40 4.84 32.44
N THR A 586 13.38 4.54 31.14
CA THR A 586 14.18 3.44 30.55
C THR A 586 15.39 3.94 29.75
N GLY A 587 15.35 5.20 29.28
CA GLY A 587 16.35 5.79 28.39
C GLY A 587 16.25 5.37 26.92
N SER A 588 15.25 4.55 26.58
CA SER A 588 15.01 4.04 25.23
C SER A 588 13.56 4.26 24.81
N LEU A 589 13.30 4.33 23.51
CA LEU A 589 11.92 4.41 23.02
C LEU A 589 11.23 3.04 23.16
N PRO A 590 9.90 2.99 23.35
CA PRO A 590 9.18 1.71 23.48
C PRO A 590 9.22 0.89 22.17
N PHE A 591 9.35 1.55 21.01
CA PHE A 591 9.32 0.89 19.71
C PHE A 591 10.49 1.30 18.82
N GLU A 592 11.69 0.82 19.13
CA GLU A 592 12.84 1.00 18.23
C GLU A 592 12.81 -0.01 17.09
N ARG A 593 12.77 0.48 15.84
CA ARG A 593 12.74 -0.35 14.63
C ARG A 593 13.64 0.24 13.52
N PRO A 594 14.11 -0.58 12.56
CA PRO A 594 15.09 -0.15 11.56
C PRO A 594 14.63 0.94 10.58
N ASN A 595 13.31 1.17 10.48
CA ASN A 595 12.75 2.19 9.62
C ASN A 595 11.46 2.75 10.21
N THR A 596 11.12 3.98 9.81
CA THR A 596 9.94 4.73 10.28
C THR A 596 8.63 3.99 10.07
N GLY A 597 8.47 3.28 8.94
CA GLY A 597 7.26 2.50 8.68
C GLY A 597 7.05 1.37 9.71
N ALA A 598 8.14 0.72 10.12
CA ALA A 598 8.10 -0.32 11.15
C ALA A 598 7.83 0.25 12.55
N VAL A 599 8.33 1.46 12.86
CA VAL A 599 8.00 2.18 14.11
C VAL A 599 6.50 2.50 14.14
N LEU A 600 5.96 3.07 13.07
CA LEU A 600 4.53 3.36 12.94
C LEU A 600 3.67 2.09 13.08
N LEU A 601 4.07 0.99 12.44
CA LEU A 601 3.36 -0.28 12.56
C LEU A 601 3.40 -0.84 13.99
N ALA A 602 4.50 -0.61 14.72
CA ALA A 602 4.61 -1.01 16.12
C ALA A 602 3.70 -0.17 17.02
N HIS A 603 3.62 1.14 16.80
CA HIS A 603 2.63 1.99 17.48
C HIS A 603 1.20 1.49 17.23
N LEU A 604 0.87 1.06 16.01
CA LEU A 604 -0.45 0.51 15.67
C LEU A 604 -0.75 -0.86 16.31
N ASN A 605 0.20 -1.79 16.29
CA ASN A 605 -0.11 -3.21 16.51
C ASN A 605 0.69 -3.89 17.62
N ALA A 606 1.90 -3.41 17.95
CA ALA A 606 2.75 -4.08 18.92
C ALA A 606 2.30 -3.72 20.34
N PRO A 607 2.13 -4.69 21.26
CA PRO A 607 1.77 -4.39 22.64
C PRO A 607 2.82 -3.45 23.29
N PRO A 608 2.42 -2.49 24.14
CA PRO A 608 3.37 -1.65 24.86
C PRO A 608 4.33 -2.49 25.73
N PRO A 609 5.65 -2.34 25.59
CA PRO A 609 6.62 -3.12 26.36
C PRO A 609 6.52 -2.81 27.87
N ASP A 610 6.86 -3.79 28.72
CA ASP A 610 6.96 -3.57 30.16
C ASP A 610 8.26 -2.83 30.48
N ALA A 611 8.17 -1.61 30.99
CA ALA A 611 9.33 -0.79 31.36
C ALA A 611 10.27 -1.48 32.37
N ARG A 612 9.77 -2.47 33.13
CA ARG A 612 10.56 -3.27 34.07
C ARG A 612 11.56 -4.22 33.40
N GLU A 613 11.41 -4.48 32.11
CA GLU A 613 12.41 -5.24 31.35
C GLU A 613 13.76 -4.51 31.33
N ILE A 614 13.73 -3.17 31.35
CA ILE A 614 14.92 -2.32 31.39
C ILE A 614 15.17 -1.81 32.82
N THR A 615 14.15 -1.24 33.47
CA THR A 615 14.26 -0.63 34.80
C THR A 615 13.62 -1.54 35.84
N ARG A 616 14.36 -2.57 36.28
CA ARG A 616 13.84 -3.69 37.11
C ARG A 616 13.21 -3.26 38.44
N ASP A 617 13.72 -2.19 39.03
CA ASP A 617 13.25 -1.66 40.33
C ASP A 617 11.99 -0.80 40.19
N LEU A 618 11.49 -0.58 38.95
CA LEU A 618 10.25 0.15 38.72
C LEU A 618 9.06 -0.64 39.32
N PRO A 619 8.22 -0.02 40.16
CA PRO A 619 7.07 -0.71 40.73
C PRO A 619 6.10 -1.19 39.64
N ARG A 620 5.49 -2.36 39.86
CA ARG A 620 4.56 -2.98 38.89
C ARG A 620 3.41 -2.06 38.49
N ARG A 621 2.90 -1.29 39.45
CA ARG A 621 1.80 -0.34 39.22
C ARG A 621 2.21 0.78 38.25
N ALA A 622 3.46 1.24 38.31
CA ALA A 622 3.98 2.28 37.42
C ALA A 622 4.09 1.75 36.00
N ALA A 623 4.67 0.56 35.84
CA ALA A 623 4.78 -0.10 34.54
C ALA A 623 3.41 -0.34 33.89
N TYR A 624 2.43 -0.81 34.67
CA TYR A 624 1.07 -1.02 34.17
C TYR A 624 0.40 0.29 33.75
N ALA A 625 0.55 1.35 34.53
CA ALA A 625 0.02 2.67 34.17
C ALA A 625 0.64 3.19 32.85
N ILE A 626 1.95 3.02 32.65
CA ILE A 626 2.62 3.37 31.39
C ILE A 626 2.06 2.57 30.21
N GLN A 627 1.83 1.27 30.39
CA GLN A 627 1.23 0.42 29.35
C GLN A 627 -0.23 0.81 29.06
N GLN A 628 -1.02 1.16 30.08
CA GLN A 628 -2.40 1.62 29.94
C GLN A 628 -2.48 2.96 29.20
N ALA A 629 -1.60 3.92 29.52
CA ALA A 629 -1.50 5.18 28.79
C ALA A 629 -1.17 4.95 27.30
N MET A 630 -0.39 3.90 27.00
CA MET A 630 -0.04 3.48 25.63
C MET A 630 -0.99 2.43 25.03
N ALA A 631 -2.19 2.22 25.60
CA ALA A 631 -3.15 1.27 25.06
C ALA A 631 -3.53 1.63 23.61
N LYS A 632 -3.79 0.63 22.78
CA LYS A 632 -4.02 0.87 21.34
C LYS A 632 -5.38 1.50 21.09
N ASP A 633 -6.40 0.98 21.75
CA ASP A 633 -7.71 1.62 21.78
C ASP A 633 -7.65 2.85 22.72
N PRO A 634 -8.04 4.05 22.26
CA PRO A 634 -8.17 5.21 23.13
C PRO A 634 -9.15 5.01 24.29
N ASP A 635 -10.14 4.11 24.18
CA ASP A 635 -11.10 3.82 25.26
C ASP A 635 -10.49 3.02 26.42
N ASP A 636 -9.35 2.36 26.19
CA ASP A 636 -8.62 1.62 27.22
C ASP A 636 -7.60 2.49 27.99
N ARG A 637 -7.46 3.77 27.61
CA ARG A 637 -6.51 4.72 28.23
C ARG A 637 -7.16 5.47 29.40
N PHE A 638 -6.34 6.21 30.15
CA PHE A 638 -6.82 7.16 31.15
C PHE A 638 -7.71 8.23 30.52
N ALA A 639 -8.67 8.73 31.31
CA ALA A 639 -9.59 9.75 30.82
C ALA A 639 -8.88 11.11 30.67
N THR A 640 -7.91 11.41 31.55
CA THR A 640 -7.13 12.65 31.52
C THR A 640 -5.64 12.37 31.73
N ALA A 641 -4.77 13.32 31.32
CA ALA A 641 -3.34 13.22 31.55
C ALA A 641 -3.01 13.31 33.06
N GLY A 642 -3.76 14.12 33.80
CA GLY A 642 -3.63 14.24 35.25
C GLY A 642 -3.89 12.93 35.98
N GLU A 643 -4.91 12.17 35.57
CA GLU A 643 -5.21 10.84 36.10
C GLU A 643 -4.03 9.87 35.91
N PHE A 644 -3.45 9.84 34.71
CA PHE A 644 -2.27 9.02 34.43
C PHE A 644 -1.10 9.33 35.37
N ILE A 645 -0.72 10.61 35.52
CA ILE A 645 0.39 10.98 36.40
C ILE A 645 0.06 10.72 37.89
N SER A 646 -1.20 10.86 38.30
CA SER A 646 -1.62 10.55 39.68
C SER A 646 -1.49 9.08 40.03
N VAL A 647 -1.66 8.17 39.07
CA VAL A 647 -1.37 6.75 39.30
C VAL A 647 0.13 6.52 39.51
N LEU A 648 1.00 7.28 38.84
CA LEU A 648 2.46 7.19 39.00
C LEU A 648 2.97 7.77 40.34
N GLU A 649 2.27 8.75 40.90
CA GLU A 649 2.58 9.34 42.21
C GLU A 649 2.26 8.42 43.40
N ASN A 650 1.14 7.69 43.32
CA ASN A 650 0.57 6.96 44.44
C ASN A 650 1.04 5.48 44.49
N ILE A 651 2.35 5.27 44.35
CA ILE A 651 2.97 3.95 44.16
C ILE A 651 3.83 3.52 45.33
#